data_AF-A0A368WX89-F1
#
_entry.id   AF-A0A368WX89-F1
#
_cell.length_a   1.000
_cell.length_b   1.000
_cell.length_c   1.000
_cell.angle_alpha   90.00
_cell.angle_beta   90.00
_cell.angle_gamma   90.00
#
_symmetry.space_group_name_H-M   'P 1'
#
loop_
_entity.id
_entity.type
_entity.pdbx_description
1 polymer ?
#
loop_
_entity_poly.entity_id
_entity_poly.type
_entity_poly.pdbx_seq_one_letter_code
_entity_poly.pdbx_strand_id
1 'polypeptide(L)'
;MQKYNIKHIPEGFNDPYRNFDFERIPRKPVEDDFVIIKAIIEPDNLTEKDVFLNWKLNGKEQKNIKSEIVIDHVNDKKYYKFELGRFSAEDKIEYYISVKNQKSNIKSNKFEFITAKKYKLDSIEKVNYNQKNNFLEVIFSETSNMVPRIYFYFDQGNLRISLSLEEIVIEGEERVELDKRNGQYFLKDDETGIEIQVSKEPMNIIIRQKEDILLKTAENILPAFELTNYFNGKFELNINFENKAEDFFGFGERYNSLNQKGLEPDICVYNEYLYQKDKTYIPVPFFFTLSGFGLNINTPNYIKFSLNQENKILQIKTKLNNNKTNLNFDIFTGKPRSILKKYLKKVGQAKLPPKWVFGPWMSGNSWNSQDIISKQIQLMNDFEIPATVIVAEAWSDESTFYIFNEAEYDLKEGKESFTYDDFKFSKDGKWPDPKSMVENIHNNNLKFILWQIPIIRKPENNNRQHLNDEKFVIENNYCVLNEDGSPYRIPDGWFKGSLLLDFNNQEAVKWWFEKRKYLTEELNVDGFKTDGGEFVFDENIEFADGKTGMEMRNEYPISYIKAYNDFIGEERITFSRAGFSGAQKYPIYWGGDQISDFKTLKNMIVAGLSMNISGNPFWGWDIGGFSGEIPTAELFIRSTQMAVFCPVMQFHSENYLETDNWDRSPWNIAERTESEEVLNIYRDYANLRMNLIPYIYQEASNSANNYEPMMRPLVYDYPQDQNLINIEDQYLFGRSLLVAPIIEKDSRQREIYLPAGKWIDFWNGQEYQGNKYLKYLADLEKIPVFIKNNSVVPLNLNEDFELGKYIGNELDEYNKLAFWVNGNIEEYTFEDDLNNKLVLTQTANKIKVNFNDADLKEVYILTKEDSFDNNLVSAMKNDSDFFVYQITNE
;
A
#
# COMPACT_ATOMS: atom_id res chain seq x y z
N MET A 1 3.03 -37.74 -36.49
CA MET A 1 3.20 -36.37 -37.01
C MET A 1 3.59 -35.49 -35.84
N GLN A 2 4.62 -34.64 -35.98
CA GLN A 2 5.01 -33.72 -34.91
C GLN A 2 3.88 -32.67 -34.77
N LYS A 3 3.27 -32.57 -33.59
CA LYS A 3 2.18 -31.63 -33.32
C LYS A 3 2.81 -30.29 -32.93
N TYR A 4 2.64 -29.28 -33.78
CA TYR A 4 3.07 -27.92 -33.47
C TYR A 4 2.00 -27.22 -32.63
N ASN A 5 2.43 -26.40 -31.68
CA ASN A 5 1.58 -25.52 -30.87
C ASN A 5 1.90 -24.07 -31.21
N ILE A 6 0.89 -23.26 -31.58
CA ILE A 6 1.06 -21.84 -31.89
C ILE A 6 0.50 -21.05 -30.71
N LYS A 7 1.37 -20.36 -29.98
CA LYS A 7 0.99 -19.44 -28.91
C LYS A 7 1.01 -18.00 -29.43
N HIS A 8 -0.17 -17.41 -29.51
CA HIS A 8 -0.38 -15.99 -29.76
C HIS A 8 -1.57 -15.52 -28.91
N ILE A 9 -1.35 -14.47 -28.12
CA ILE A 9 -2.36 -13.85 -27.25
C ILE A 9 -2.27 -12.34 -27.54
N PRO A 10 -3.19 -11.75 -28.32
CA PRO A 10 -3.02 -10.40 -28.86
C PRO A 10 -2.73 -9.32 -27.80
N GLU A 11 -3.43 -9.36 -26.66
CA GLU A 11 -3.23 -8.40 -25.55
C GLU A 11 -2.26 -8.90 -24.47
N GLY A 12 -1.61 -10.05 -24.71
CA GLY A 12 -0.77 -10.70 -23.70
C GLY A 12 -1.54 -11.00 -22.43
N PHE A 13 -0.94 -10.68 -21.29
CA PHE A 13 -1.60 -10.74 -19.99
C PHE A 13 -2.06 -9.36 -19.50
N ASN A 14 -2.17 -8.37 -20.40
CA ASN A 14 -2.49 -6.98 -20.05
C ASN A 14 -1.58 -6.38 -18.94
N ASP A 15 -0.36 -6.88 -18.81
CA ASP A 15 0.66 -6.39 -17.86
C ASP A 15 1.13 -4.99 -18.27
N PRO A 16 0.95 -3.94 -17.43
CA PRO A 16 1.25 -2.57 -17.84
C PRO A 16 2.75 -2.27 -18.00
N TYR A 17 3.64 -3.14 -17.52
CA TYR A 17 5.09 -2.91 -17.52
C TYR A 17 5.87 -3.85 -18.44
N ARG A 18 5.31 -5.01 -18.79
CA ARG A 18 6.00 -6.04 -19.59
C ARG A 18 5.24 -6.33 -20.88
N ASN A 19 5.97 -6.44 -21.99
CA ASN A 19 5.45 -6.97 -23.25
C ASN A 19 5.98 -8.40 -23.46
N PHE A 20 5.13 -9.32 -23.91
CA PHE A 20 5.52 -10.69 -24.19
C PHE A 20 5.76 -10.96 -25.70
N ASP A 21 6.57 -11.97 -26.00
CA ASP A 21 6.95 -12.35 -27.38
C ASP A 21 5.88 -13.13 -28.16
N PHE A 22 4.66 -13.10 -27.66
CA PHE A 22 3.49 -13.71 -28.28
C PHE A 22 2.32 -12.74 -28.41
N GLU A 23 2.58 -11.42 -28.29
CA GLU A 23 1.58 -10.37 -28.33
C GLU A 23 1.42 -9.69 -29.70
N ARG A 24 0.37 -8.89 -29.83
CA ARG A 24 0.27 -7.82 -30.82
C ARG A 24 0.88 -6.53 -30.22
N ILE A 25 1.66 -5.80 -31.01
CA ILE A 25 2.24 -4.51 -30.63
C ILE A 25 1.81 -3.43 -31.63
N PRO A 26 1.21 -2.31 -31.18
CA PRO A 26 0.67 -2.12 -29.82
C PRO A 26 -0.51 -3.07 -29.56
N ARG A 27 -0.73 -3.44 -28.29
CA ARG A 27 -1.80 -4.38 -27.90
C ARG A 27 -3.16 -3.91 -28.39
N LYS A 28 -3.43 -2.61 -28.33
CA LYS A 28 -4.67 -1.98 -28.77
C LYS A 28 -4.34 -0.89 -29.80
N PRO A 29 -4.27 -1.23 -31.10
CA PRO A 29 -3.91 -0.28 -32.14
C PRO A 29 -4.89 0.89 -32.23
N VAL A 30 -4.35 2.10 -32.24
CA VAL A 30 -5.07 3.32 -32.62
C VAL A 30 -4.72 3.70 -34.07
N GLU A 31 -5.51 4.59 -34.66
CA GLU A 31 -5.27 5.09 -36.01
C GLU A 31 -3.81 5.51 -36.23
N ASP A 32 -3.30 5.15 -37.40
CA ASP A 32 -1.92 5.32 -37.83
C ASP A 32 -0.85 4.52 -37.06
N ASP A 33 -1.17 3.72 -36.03
CA ASP A 33 -0.16 2.86 -35.39
C ASP A 33 0.42 1.81 -36.35
N PHE A 34 1.71 1.52 -36.20
CA PHE A 34 2.33 0.40 -36.93
C PHE A 34 2.16 -0.89 -36.14
N VAL A 35 1.41 -1.84 -36.70
CA VAL A 35 1.02 -3.08 -36.02
C VAL A 35 1.99 -4.22 -36.33
N ILE A 36 2.45 -4.88 -35.28
CA ILE A 36 3.29 -6.07 -35.31
C ILE A 36 2.56 -7.20 -34.60
N ILE A 37 2.58 -8.41 -35.17
CA ILE A 37 2.09 -9.63 -34.54
C ILE A 37 3.29 -10.51 -34.17
N LYS A 38 3.36 -10.99 -32.94
CA LYS A 38 4.38 -11.94 -32.49
C LYS A 38 3.76 -13.28 -32.08
N ALA A 39 4.46 -14.38 -32.29
CA ALA A 39 4.01 -15.69 -31.84
C ALA A 39 5.17 -16.61 -31.48
N ILE A 40 4.95 -17.48 -30.50
CA ILE A 40 5.86 -18.58 -30.17
C ILE A 40 5.29 -19.86 -30.78
N ILE A 41 6.13 -20.64 -31.43
CA ILE A 41 5.72 -21.92 -32.05
C ILE A 41 6.64 -23.02 -31.55
N GLU A 42 6.03 -24.04 -30.94
CA GLU A 42 6.76 -25.17 -30.36
C GLU A 42 6.39 -26.47 -31.08
N PRO A 43 7.34 -27.39 -31.31
CA PRO A 43 8.77 -27.24 -31.06
C PRO A 43 9.43 -26.29 -32.07
N ASP A 44 10.54 -25.67 -31.67
CA ASP A 44 11.20 -24.61 -32.43
C ASP A 44 12.18 -25.13 -33.50
N ASN A 45 11.66 -25.85 -34.48
CA ASN A 45 12.44 -26.39 -35.61
C ASN A 45 11.93 -25.90 -36.99
N LEU A 46 11.13 -24.82 -37.00
CA LEU A 46 10.59 -24.22 -38.21
C LEU A 46 11.49 -23.09 -38.74
N THR A 47 11.38 -22.83 -40.04
CA THR A 47 12.02 -21.73 -40.74
C THR A 47 11.00 -20.67 -41.14
N GLU A 48 11.46 -19.47 -41.53
CA GLU A 48 10.60 -18.39 -42.03
C GLU A 48 9.74 -18.77 -43.25
N LYS A 49 10.15 -19.81 -44.00
CA LYS A 49 9.41 -20.31 -45.15
C LYS A 49 8.19 -21.14 -44.77
N ASP A 50 8.12 -21.56 -43.51
CA ASP A 50 7.07 -22.46 -43.02
C ASP A 50 5.94 -21.70 -42.32
N VAL A 51 6.16 -20.46 -41.87
CA VAL A 51 5.21 -19.73 -41.02
C VAL A 51 4.69 -18.47 -41.71
N PHE A 52 3.37 -18.35 -41.79
CA PHE A 52 2.69 -17.25 -42.48
C PHE A 52 1.57 -16.68 -41.63
N LEU A 53 1.35 -15.38 -41.76
CA LEU A 53 0.16 -14.73 -41.27
C LEU A 53 -0.80 -14.46 -42.44
N ASN A 54 -2.02 -14.96 -42.28
CA ASN A 54 -3.11 -14.82 -43.24
C ASN A 54 -4.10 -13.82 -42.65
N TRP A 55 -4.55 -12.85 -43.43
CA TRP A 55 -5.33 -11.75 -42.88
C TRP A 55 -6.25 -11.08 -43.90
N LYS A 56 -7.26 -10.40 -43.37
CA LYS A 56 -8.23 -9.59 -44.10
C LYS A 56 -8.24 -8.17 -43.55
N LEU A 57 -8.49 -7.22 -44.43
CA LEU A 57 -8.80 -5.83 -44.10
C LEU A 57 -10.21 -5.53 -44.59
N ASN A 58 -11.11 -5.17 -43.68
CA ASN A 58 -12.52 -4.87 -43.98
C ASN A 58 -13.18 -5.98 -44.81
N GLY A 59 -12.95 -7.23 -44.42
CA GLY A 59 -13.45 -8.44 -45.09
C GLY A 59 -12.73 -8.84 -46.39
N LYS A 60 -11.81 -8.01 -46.90
CA LYS A 60 -11.04 -8.30 -48.13
C LYS A 60 -9.72 -8.99 -47.80
N GLU A 61 -9.52 -10.18 -48.38
CA GLU A 61 -8.27 -10.94 -48.27
C GLU A 61 -7.06 -10.12 -48.71
N GLN A 62 -6.02 -10.16 -47.89
CA GLN A 62 -4.75 -9.49 -48.14
C GLN A 62 -3.67 -10.51 -48.52
N LYS A 63 -2.53 -10.01 -49.00
CA LYS A 63 -1.39 -10.87 -49.27
C LYS A 63 -0.83 -11.42 -47.96
N ASN A 64 -0.62 -12.73 -47.90
CA ASN A 64 0.00 -13.38 -46.75
C ASN A 64 1.38 -12.78 -46.44
N ILE A 65 1.64 -12.59 -45.15
CA ILE A 65 2.89 -12.05 -44.62
C ILE A 65 3.75 -13.23 -44.17
N LYS A 66 5.02 -13.24 -44.58
CA LYS A 66 6.01 -14.22 -44.10
C LYS A 66 6.53 -13.79 -42.73
N SER A 67 6.78 -14.74 -41.85
CA SER A 67 7.41 -14.44 -40.56
C SER A 67 8.86 -14.01 -40.74
N GLU A 68 9.31 -13.08 -39.90
CA GLU A 68 10.71 -12.87 -39.53
C GLU A 68 10.99 -13.64 -38.24
N ILE A 69 12.08 -14.42 -38.19
CA ILE A 69 12.52 -15.08 -36.96
C ILE A 69 13.31 -14.08 -36.12
N VAL A 70 12.92 -13.91 -34.86
CA VAL A 70 13.66 -13.10 -33.88
C VAL A 70 14.16 -14.00 -32.75
N ILE A 71 15.43 -13.80 -32.38
CA ILE A 71 16.06 -14.47 -31.25
C ILE A 71 16.28 -13.41 -30.16
N ASP A 72 15.55 -13.55 -29.06
CA ASP A 72 15.82 -12.82 -27.84
C ASP A 72 16.98 -13.51 -27.11
N HIS A 73 18.19 -12.97 -27.30
CA HIS A 73 19.40 -13.49 -26.67
C HIS A 73 19.44 -13.29 -25.15
N VAL A 74 18.61 -12.40 -24.59
CA VAL A 74 18.55 -12.16 -23.15
C VAL A 74 17.78 -13.28 -22.46
N ASN A 75 16.66 -13.70 -23.05
CA ASN A 75 15.80 -14.74 -22.48
C ASN A 75 15.97 -16.12 -23.13
N ASP A 76 16.92 -16.26 -24.07
CA ASP A 76 17.14 -17.44 -24.92
C ASP A 76 15.84 -17.97 -25.56
N LYS A 77 15.05 -17.05 -26.11
CA LYS A 77 13.75 -17.35 -26.72
C LYS A 77 13.73 -17.00 -28.19
N LYS A 78 13.17 -17.92 -28.99
CA LYS A 78 12.86 -17.66 -30.39
C LYS A 78 11.37 -17.41 -30.56
N TYR A 79 11.03 -16.36 -31.32
CA TYR A 79 9.66 -16.06 -31.71
C TYR A 79 9.57 -15.62 -33.18
N TYR A 80 8.36 -15.64 -33.70
CA TYR A 80 8.03 -15.27 -35.08
C TYR A 80 7.33 -13.92 -35.07
N LYS A 81 7.82 -12.98 -35.87
CA LYS A 81 7.32 -11.61 -36.01
C LYS A 81 6.68 -11.41 -37.39
N PHE A 82 5.56 -10.70 -37.44
CA PHE A 82 4.88 -10.31 -38.68
C PHE A 82 4.55 -8.82 -38.62
N GLU A 83 5.00 -8.06 -39.61
CA GLU A 83 4.70 -6.63 -39.72
C GLU A 83 3.44 -6.43 -40.58
N LEU A 84 2.36 -5.97 -39.95
CA LEU A 84 1.06 -5.81 -40.59
C LEU A 84 0.93 -4.47 -41.33
N GLY A 85 1.62 -3.42 -40.84
CA GLY A 85 1.57 -2.07 -41.38
C GLY A 85 0.73 -1.12 -40.53
N ARG A 86 0.28 -0.01 -41.13
CA ARG A 86 -0.56 1.02 -40.50
C ARG A 86 -1.99 0.96 -41.01
N PHE A 87 -2.95 1.34 -40.17
CA PHE A 87 -4.38 1.28 -40.46
C PHE A 87 -5.08 2.60 -40.16
N SER A 88 -6.17 2.85 -40.89
CA SER A 88 -7.05 3.97 -40.61
C SER A 88 -7.96 3.63 -39.43
N ALA A 89 -8.49 4.65 -38.75
CA ALA A 89 -9.53 4.45 -37.75
C ALA A 89 -10.69 3.59 -38.30
N GLU A 90 -11.27 2.75 -37.46
CA GLU A 90 -12.42 1.87 -37.76
C GLU A 90 -12.11 0.73 -38.74
N ASP A 91 -10.87 0.60 -39.25
CA ASP A 91 -10.47 -0.56 -40.03
C ASP A 91 -10.59 -1.84 -39.19
N LYS A 92 -11.33 -2.83 -39.71
CA LYS A 92 -11.46 -4.17 -39.12
C LYS A 92 -10.43 -5.12 -39.71
N ILE A 93 -9.58 -5.67 -38.85
CA ILE A 93 -8.55 -6.64 -39.20
C ILE A 93 -8.94 -8.00 -38.63
N GLU A 94 -8.93 -9.04 -39.46
CA GLU A 94 -9.05 -10.43 -39.06
C GLU A 94 -7.79 -11.18 -39.49
N TYR A 95 -7.20 -12.01 -38.62
CA TYR A 95 -5.99 -12.76 -38.96
C TYR A 95 -5.88 -14.11 -38.25
N TYR A 96 -5.03 -14.98 -38.78
CA TYR A 96 -4.56 -16.19 -38.11
C TYR A 96 -3.16 -16.57 -38.61
N ILE A 97 -2.41 -17.24 -37.76
CA ILE A 97 -1.07 -17.75 -38.06
C ILE A 97 -1.21 -19.18 -38.56
N SER A 98 -0.48 -19.52 -39.62
CA SER A 98 -0.43 -20.86 -40.18
C SER A 98 0.99 -21.36 -40.32
N VAL A 99 1.21 -22.63 -39.97
CA VAL A 99 2.44 -23.36 -40.27
C VAL A 99 2.15 -24.31 -41.43
N LYS A 100 2.90 -24.17 -42.53
CA LYS A 100 2.80 -24.98 -43.73
C LYS A 100 4.18 -25.49 -44.15
N ASN A 101 4.45 -26.76 -43.87
CA ASN A 101 5.64 -27.47 -44.35
C ASN A 101 5.24 -28.82 -44.98
N GLN A 102 6.22 -29.61 -45.45
CA GLN A 102 5.95 -30.91 -46.09
C GLN A 102 5.21 -31.92 -45.17
N LYS A 103 5.21 -31.71 -43.86
CA LYS A 103 4.74 -32.66 -42.84
C LYS A 103 3.52 -32.19 -42.03
N SER A 104 3.11 -30.93 -42.16
CA SER A 104 2.07 -30.32 -41.33
C SER A 104 1.44 -29.09 -41.99
N ASN A 105 0.13 -28.92 -41.75
CA ASN A 105 -0.65 -27.75 -42.12
C ASN A 105 -1.56 -27.41 -40.93
N ILE A 106 -1.07 -26.59 -40.00
CA ILE A 106 -1.81 -26.21 -38.79
C ILE A 106 -2.12 -24.72 -38.80
N LYS A 107 -3.18 -24.33 -38.09
CA LYS A 107 -3.62 -22.94 -37.95
C LYS A 107 -3.83 -22.63 -36.48
N SER A 108 -3.52 -21.41 -36.07
CA SER A 108 -3.98 -20.87 -34.80
C SER A 108 -5.49 -20.65 -34.80
N ASN A 109 -6.03 -20.22 -33.65
CA ASN A 109 -7.31 -19.55 -33.61
C ASN A 109 -7.32 -18.33 -34.55
N LYS A 110 -8.53 -17.88 -34.90
CA LYS A 110 -8.71 -16.59 -35.57
C LYS A 110 -8.73 -15.50 -34.53
N PHE A 111 -8.10 -14.38 -34.86
CA PHE A 111 -8.03 -13.19 -34.04
C PHE A 111 -8.58 -12.01 -34.83
N GLU A 112 -9.15 -11.04 -34.14
CA GLU A 112 -9.60 -9.79 -34.76
C GLU A 112 -9.25 -8.58 -33.89
N PHE A 113 -9.21 -7.41 -34.53
CA PHE A 113 -9.27 -6.11 -33.87
C PHE A 113 -9.86 -5.06 -34.80
N ILE A 114 -10.36 -4.00 -34.20
CA ILE A 114 -10.74 -2.76 -34.88
C ILE A 114 -9.73 -1.70 -34.49
N THR A 115 -9.23 -0.95 -35.45
CA THR A 115 -8.31 0.17 -35.20
C THR A 115 -9.07 1.29 -34.51
N ALA A 116 -8.63 1.65 -33.31
CA ALA A 116 -9.29 2.64 -32.47
C ALA A 116 -9.17 4.06 -33.05
N LYS A 117 -10.12 4.93 -32.69
CA LYS A 117 -10.18 6.32 -33.17
C LYS A 117 -9.97 7.29 -32.02
N LYS A 118 -9.17 8.33 -32.24
CA LYS A 118 -8.97 9.40 -31.26
C LYS A 118 -9.84 10.60 -31.57
N TYR A 119 -10.47 11.13 -30.54
CA TYR A 119 -11.29 12.34 -30.58
C TYR A 119 -10.67 13.39 -29.67
N LYS A 120 -10.41 14.57 -30.22
CA LYS A 120 -10.05 15.75 -29.42
C LYS A 120 -11.34 16.45 -29.02
N LEU A 121 -11.50 16.73 -27.74
CA LEU A 121 -12.66 17.47 -27.24
C LEU A 121 -12.24 18.93 -27.06
N ASP A 122 -12.11 19.65 -28.18
CA ASP A 122 -11.56 21.01 -28.23
C ASP A 122 -12.63 22.11 -28.47
N SER A 123 -13.91 21.72 -28.56
CA SER A 123 -15.03 22.65 -28.71
C SER A 123 -16.17 22.33 -27.74
N ILE A 124 -16.63 23.36 -27.02
CA ILE A 124 -17.80 23.30 -26.15
C ILE A 124 -19.04 23.67 -26.97
N GLU A 125 -19.94 22.70 -27.17
CA GLU A 125 -21.21 22.92 -27.84
C GLU A 125 -22.16 23.75 -26.96
N LYS A 126 -22.30 23.37 -25.69
CA LYS A 126 -23.25 23.98 -24.76
C LYS A 126 -22.71 24.01 -23.34
N VAL A 127 -23.09 25.06 -22.60
CA VAL A 127 -22.91 25.12 -21.14
C VAL A 127 -24.28 25.35 -20.52
N ASN A 128 -24.70 24.46 -19.63
CA ASN A 128 -25.98 24.50 -18.93
C ASN A 128 -25.74 24.68 -17.42
N TYR A 129 -26.67 25.35 -16.76
CA TYR A 129 -26.78 25.31 -15.31
C TYR A 129 -28.11 24.67 -14.93
N ASN A 130 -28.06 23.60 -14.14
CA ASN A 130 -29.26 23.03 -13.56
C ASN A 130 -29.50 23.67 -12.19
N GLN A 131 -30.39 24.66 -12.14
CA GLN A 131 -30.74 25.36 -10.89
C GLN A 131 -31.39 24.45 -9.84
N LYS A 132 -32.11 23.41 -10.28
CA LYS A 132 -32.83 22.52 -9.36
C LYS A 132 -31.86 21.60 -8.61
N ASN A 133 -30.80 21.19 -9.31
CA ASN A 133 -29.84 20.20 -8.81
C ASN A 133 -28.44 20.80 -8.60
N ASN A 134 -28.28 22.13 -8.70
CA ASN A 134 -27.09 22.90 -8.37
C ASN A 134 -25.77 22.43 -9.03
N PHE A 135 -25.77 22.23 -10.34
CA PHE A 135 -24.55 21.86 -11.08
C PHE A 135 -24.39 22.63 -12.39
N LEU A 136 -23.13 22.84 -12.78
CA LEU A 136 -22.75 23.36 -14.09
C LEU A 136 -22.36 22.19 -15.00
N GLU A 137 -22.95 22.12 -16.18
CA GLU A 137 -22.69 21.09 -17.19
C GLU A 137 -22.06 21.71 -18.43
N VAL A 138 -20.97 21.12 -18.90
CA VAL A 138 -20.27 21.44 -20.14
C VAL A 138 -20.44 20.28 -21.10
N ILE A 139 -21.04 20.54 -22.25
CA ILE A 139 -21.32 19.55 -23.30
C ILE A 139 -20.37 19.82 -24.48
N PHE A 140 -19.60 18.80 -24.86
CA PHE A 140 -18.73 18.83 -26.03
C PHE A 140 -19.47 18.35 -27.27
N SER A 141 -18.90 18.62 -28.45
CA SER A 141 -19.43 18.09 -29.71
C SER A 141 -19.50 16.56 -29.70
N GLU A 142 -20.53 16.02 -30.37
CA GLU A 142 -20.77 14.58 -30.46
C GLU A 142 -19.60 13.84 -31.13
N THR A 143 -19.15 12.76 -30.50
CA THR A 143 -18.07 11.88 -30.97
C THR A 143 -18.61 10.47 -31.14
N SER A 144 -18.83 10.01 -32.38
CA SER A 144 -19.21 8.61 -32.67
C SER A 144 -20.47 8.12 -31.92
N ASN A 145 -21.50 8.97 -31.81
CA ASN A 145 -22.74 8.77 -31.05
C ASN A 145 -22.61 8.90 -29.52
N MET A 146 -21.46 9.31 -29.01
CA MET A 146 -21.28 9.70 -27.62
C MET A 146 -21.31 11.22 -27.51
N VAL A 147 -21.83 11.72 -26.40
CA VAL A 147 -21.84 13.16 -26.12
C VAL A 147 -21.02 13.34 -24.84
N PRO A 148 -19.71 13.64 -24.95
CA PRO A 148 -18.89 13.85 -23.77
C PRO A 148 -19.39 15.06 -22.99
N ARG A 149 -19.43 14.92 -21.66
CA ARG A 149 -19.91 15.93 -20.73
C ARG A 149 -18.97 16.05 -19.55
N ILE A 150 -18.87 17.26 -19.00
CA ILE A 150 -18.25 17.50 -17.69
C ILE A 150 -19.25 18.21 -16.80
N TYR A 151 -19.42 17.69 -15.59
CA TYR A 151 -20.25 18.27 -14.54
C TYR A 151 -19.35 18.84 -13.44
N PHE A 152 -19.64 20.06 -13.01
CA PHE A 152 -19.04 20.69 -11.84
C PHE A 152 -20.14 20.93 -10.80
N TYR A 153 -19.92 20.43 -9.59
CA TYR A 153 -20.85 20.55 -8.48
C TYR A 153 -20.11 20.39 -7.16
N PHE A 154 -20.78 20.73 -6.05
CA PHE A 154 -20.22 20.56 -4.72
C PHE A 154 -20.92 19.41 -4.00
N ASP A 155 -20.13 18.61 -3.30
CA ASP A 155 -20.54 17.42 -2.56
C ASP A 155 -19.71 17.33 -1.27
N GLN A 156 -20.39 17.35 -0.13
CA GLN A 156 -19.80 17.34 1.21
C GLN A 156 -18.72 18.42 1.42
N GLY A 157 -18.96 19.64 0.96
CA GLY A 157 -18.00 20.73 1.15
C GLY A 157 -16.89 20.83 0.09
N ASN A 158 -16.84 19.93 -0.89
CA ASN A 158 -15.72 19.83 -1.84
C ASN A 158 -16.21 19.92 -3.29
N LEU A 159 -15.38 20.50 -4.16
CA LEU A 159 -15.65 20.52 -5.59
C LEU A 159 -15.49 19.10 -6.15
N ARG A 160 -16.50 18.64 -6.87
CA ARG A 160 -16.52 17.39 -7.60
C ARG A 160 -16.64 17.67 -9.10
N ILE A 161 -15.81 16.98 -9.87
CA ILE A 161 -15.80 17.03 -11.33
C ILE A 161 -16.18 15.63 -11.81
N SER A 162 -17.26 15.52 -12.59
CA SER A 162 -17.63 14.25 -13.22
C SER A 162 -17.50 14.39 -14.72
N LEU A 163 -16.57 13.65 -15.31
CA LEU A 163 -16.51 13.49 -16.76
C LEU A 163 -17.32 12.25 -17.13
N SER A 164 -18.17 12.35 -18.16
CA SER A 164 -19.05 11.25 -18.58
C SER A 164 -19.23 11.22 -20.09
N LEU A 165 -19.41 10.03 -20.65
CA LEU A 165 -19.77 9.82 -22.07
C LEU A 165 -21.29 9.86 -22.31
N GLU A 166 -22.07 9.83 -21.24
CA GLU A 166 -23.54 9.90 -21.24
C GLU A 166 -24.07 10.89 -20.18
N GLU A 167 -25.37 11.16 -20.21
CA GLU A 167 -26.00 11.98 -19.19
C GLU A 167 -26.09 11.21 -17.87
N ILE A 168 -25.71 11.85 -16.76
CA ILE A 168 -25.73 11.26 -15.43
C ILE A 168 -26.58 12.08 -14.47
N VAL A 169 -27.14 11.42 -13.47
CA VAL A 169 -27.89 12.09 -12.40
C VAL A 169 -26.91 12.70 -11.41
N ILE A 170 -27.00 14.02 -11.25
CA ILE A 170 -26.23 14.80 -10.28
C ILE A 170 -27.19 15.55 -9.37
N GLU A 171 -26.88 15.56 -8.08
CA GLU A 171 -27.48 16.41 -7.04
C GLU A 171 -26.35 17.11 -6.30
N GLY A 172 -26.16 18.39 -6.59
CA GLY A 172 -25.18 19.26 -5.93
C GLY A 172 -25.80 20.05 -4.77
N GLU A 173 -24.92 20.58 -3.91
CA GLU A 173 -25.30 21.42 -2.77
C GLU A 173 -25.92 22.76 -3.18
N GLU A 174 -26.92 23.24 -2.43
CA GLU A 174 -27.66 24.49 -2.71
C GLU A 174 -26.84 25.78 -2.55
N ARG A 175 -25.65 25.71 -1.94
CA ARG A 175 -24.85 26.87 -1.53
C ARG A 175 -23.98 27.48 -2.64
N VAL A 176 -24.28 27.19 -3.90
CA VAL A 176 -23.51 27.67 -5.05
C VAL A 176 -24.21 28.83 -5.75
N GLU A 177 -23.42 29.81 -6.19
CA GLU A 177 -23.86 30.91 -7.04
C GLU A 177 -23.47 30.63 -8.50
N LEU A 178 -24.42 30.82 -9.42
CA LEU A 178 -24.13 30.87 -10.85
C LEU A 178 -24.14 32.31 -11.32
N ASP A 179 -23.11 32.68 -12.08
CA ASP A 179 -23.13 33.91 -12.88
C ASP A 179 -22.81 33.63 -14.35
N LYS A 180 -23.33 34.47 -15.24
CA LYS A 180 -22.97 34.53 -16.65
C LYS A 180 -22.64 35.97 -17.02
N ARG A 181 -21.36 36.23 -17.30
CA ARG A 181 -20.85 37.56 -17.64
C ARG A 181 -19.95 37.47 -18.86
N ASN A 182 -20.07 38.43 -19.79
CA ASN A 182 -19.21 38.52 -20.98
C ASN A 182 -19.09 37.21 -21.78
N GLY A 183 -20.16 36.41 -21.86
CA GLY A 183 -20.17 35.13 -22.56
C GLY A 183 -19.48 33.97 -21.83
N GLN A 184 -19.01 34.19 -20.60
CA GLN A 184 -18.40 33.20 -19.71
C GLN A 184 -19.39 32.76 -18.62
N TYR A 185 -19.21 31.54 -18.14
CA TYR A 185 -20.06 30.93 -17.12
C TYR A 185 -19.23 30.71 -15.86
N PHE A 186 -19.82 31.02 -14.71
CA PHE A 186 -19.17 30.93 -13.41
C PHE A 186 -20.03 30.11 -12.47
N LEU A 187 -19.44 29.10 -11.81
CA LEU A 187 -20.02 28.41 -10.66
C LEU A 187 -19.12 28.68 -9.46
N LYS A 188 -19.68 29.25 -8.39
CA LYS A 188 -18.91 29.71 -7.24
C LYS A 188 -19.49 29.17 -5.94
N ASP A 189 -18.63 28.78 -5.02
CA ASP A 189 -18.96 28.52 -3.63
C ASP A 189 -18.25 29.56 -2.75
N ASP A 190 -19.02 30.47 -2.16
CA ASP A 190 -18.48 31.56 -1.32
C ASP A 190 -17.82 31.04 -0.04
N GLU A 191 -18.22 29.87 0.47
CA GLU A 191 -17.68 29.32 1.70
C GLU A 191 -16.26 28.78 1.49
N THR A 192 -16.04 28.02 0.42
CA THR A 192 -14.72 27.50 0.07
C THR A 192 -13.87 28.50 -0.70
N GLY A 193 -14.50 29.52 -1.29
CA GLY A 193 -13.90 30.47 -2.21
C GLY A 193 -13.51 29.85 -3.55
N ILE A 194 -14.01 28.66 -3.88
CA ILE A 194 -13.74 27.99 -5.15
C ILE A 194 -14.65 28.59 -6.23
N GLU A 195 -14.07 28.90 -7.38
CA GLU A 195 -14.78 29.38 -8.57
C GLU A 195 -14.34 28.58 -9.80
N ILE A 196 -15.32 28.12 -10.56
CA ILE A 196 -15.15 27.46 -11.86
C ILE A 196 -15.57 28.46 -12.93
N GLN A 197 -14.64 28.82 -13.82
CA GLN A 197 -14.90 29.66 -14.98
C GLN A 197 -14.85 28.82 -16.25
N VAL A 198 -15.89 28.88 -17.07
CA VAL A 198 -15.97 28.21 -18.38
C VAL A 198 -16.14 29.24 -19.50
N SER A 199 -15.24 29.20 -20.48
CA SER A 199 -15.28 29.97 -21.73
C SER A 199 -15.40 29.02 -22.91
N LYS A 200 -16.24 29.37 -23.89
CA LYS A 200 -16.46 28.55 -25.10
C LYS A 200 -15.48 28.84 -26.22
N GLU A 201 -15.14 30.12 -26.43
CA GLU A 201 -14.36 30.59 -27.59
C GLU A 201 -13.34 31.68 -27.17
N PRO A 202 -12.02 31.37 -27.14
CA PRO A 202 -11.47 30.01 -27.19
C PRO A 202 -11.97 29.15 -26.00
N MET A 203 -11.97 27.83 -26.17
CA MET A 203 -12.32 26.93 -25.08
C MET A 203 -11.34 27.17 -23.91
N ASN A 204 -11.88 27.24 -22.70
CA ASN A 204 -11.07 27.40 -21.49
C ASN A 204 -11.90 27.04 -20.26
N ILE A 205 -11.38 26.14 -19.43
CA ILE A 205 -11.95 25.86 -18.11
C ILE A 205 -10.88 26.17 -17.06
N ILE A 206 -11.23 27.02 -16.09
CA ILE A 206 -10.33 27.44 -15.02
C ILE A 206 -10.99 27.17 -13.68
N ILE A 207 -10.27 26.48 -12.81
CA ILE A 207 -10.64 26.26 -11.41
C ILE A 207 -9.71 27.11 -10.56
N ARG A 208 -10.29 28.03 -9.80
CA ARG A 208 -9.56 28.89 -8.87
C ARG A 208 -10.03 28.69 -7.45
N GLN A 209 -9.15 28.95 -6.50
CA GLN A 209 -9.53 29.28 -5.14
C GLN A 209 -9.15 30.74 -4.90
N LYS A 210 -10.17 31.60 -4.72
CA LYS A 210 -10.00 33.06 -4.71
C LYS A 210 -9.27 33.52 -5.99
N GLU A 211 -8.12 34.17 -5.87
CA GLU A 211 -7.34 34.66 -7.01
C GLU A 211 -6.37 33.59 -7.59
N ASP A 212 -6.14 32.50 -6.86
CA ASP A 212 -5.15 31.48 -7.23
C ASP A 212 -5.74 30.43 -8.18
N ILE A 213 -5.15 30.32 -9.37
CA ILE A 213 -5.49 29.26 -10.34
C ILE A 213 -4.89 27.94 -9.86
N LEU A 214 -5.76 26.98 -9.56
CA LEU A 214 -5.39 25.63 -9.18
C LEU A 214 -5.15 24.77 -10.42
N LEU A 215 -6.15 24.72 -11.30
CA LEU A 215 -6.14 23.95 -12.54
C LEU A 215 -6.73 24.77 -13.68
N LYS A 216 -6.19 24.62 -14.87
CA LYS A 216 -6.69 25.23 -16.11
C LYS A 216 -6.50 24.27 -17.29
N THR A 217 -7.37 24.32 -18.30
CA THR A 217 -7.18 23.52 -19.53
C THR A 217 -5.88 23.88 -20.25
N ALA A 218 -5.15 22.87 -20.73
CA ALA A 218 -3.82 23.01 -21.33
C ALA A 218 -3.81 23.30 -22.84
N GLU A 219 -4.91 23.83 -23.40
CA GLU A 219 -5.20 23.86 -24.85
C GLU A 219 -4.12 24.49 -25.73
N ASN A 220 -3.30 25.39 -25.19
CA ASN A 220 -2.21 26.03 -25.94
C ASN A 220 -0.98 25.11 -26.12
N ILE A 221 -0.94 23.97 -25.42
CA ILE A 221 0.19 23.04 -25.40
C ILE A 221 -0.26 21.63 -25.81
N LEU A 222 -1.33 21.12 -25.22
CA LEU A 222 -1.92 19.80 -25.50
C LEU A 222 -3.45 19.89 -25.51
N PRO A 223 -4.17 19.02 -26.23
CA PRO A 223 -5.62 18.97 -26.12
C PRO A 223 -6.05 18.72 -24.67
N ALA A 224 -6.99 19.51 -24.15
CA ALA A 224 -7.40 19.42 -22.75
C ALA A 224 -7.98 18.03 -22.40
N PHE A 225 -8.74 17.46 -23.32
CA PHE A 225 -9.31 16.13 -23.21
C PHE A 225 -9.21 15.40 -24.54
N GLU A 226 -8.74 14.16 -24.51
CA GLU A 226 -8.74 13.25 -25.66
C GLU A 226 -9.42 11.95 -25.28
N LEU A 227 -10.37 11.51 -26.10
CA LEU A 227 -11.09 10.26 -25.95
C LEU A 227 -10.65 9.29 -27.05
N THR A 228 -10.21 8.11 -26.69
CA THR A 228 -9.94 7.01 -27.63
C THR A 228 -11.05 5.97 -27.51
N ASN A 229 -11.71 5.66 -28.63
CA ASN A 229 -12.74 4.60 -28.71
C ASN A 229 -12.16 3.36 -29.38
N TYR A 230 -12.14 2.24 -28.66
CA TYR A 230 -11.65 0.94 -29.16
C TYR A 230 -12.73 0.10 -29.87
N PHE A 231 -13.97 0.59 -29.94
CA PHE A 231 -15.12 -0.04 -30.61
C PHE A 231 -15.51 -1.43 -30.09
N ASN A 232 -15.07 -1.77 -28.87
CA ASN A 232 -15.43 -2.98 -28.14
C ASN A 232 -16.05 -2.65 -26.77
N GLY A 233 -16.57 -1.42 -26.62
CA GLY A 233 -17.11 -0.93 -25.35
C GLY A 233 -16.06 -0.50 -24.32
N LYS A 234 -14.79 -0.38 -24.72
CA LYS A 234 -13.71 0.18 -23.89
C LYS A 234 -13.24 1.51 -24.47
N PHE A 235 -12.87 2.40 -23.58
CA PHE A 235 -12.37 3.73 -23.91
C PHE A 235 -11.13 4.06 -23.10
N GLU A 236 -10.33 4.97 -23.62
CA GLU A 236 -9.23 5.58 -22.89
C GLU A 236 -9.38 7.09 -22.94
N LEU A 237 -9.12 7.73 -21.81
CA LEU A 237 -9.26 9.16 -21.62
C LEU A 237 -7.91 9.74 -21.20
N ASN A 238 -7.46 10.75 -21.94
CA ASN A 238 -6.30 11.57 -21.56
C ASN A 238 -6.80 12.97 -21.20
N ILE A 239 -6.41 13.47 -20.04
CA ILE A 239 -6.81 14.76 -19.50
C ILE A 239 -5.56 15.56 -19.19
N ASN A 240 -5.52 16.81 -19.63
CA ASN A 240 -4.36 17.69 -19.50
C ASN A 240 -4.75 19.01 -18.83
N PHE A 241 -4.20 19.24 -17.63
CA PHE A 241 -4.36 20.49 -16.90
C PHE A 241 -3.02 21.24 -16.75
N GLU A 242 -3.01 22.52 -17.10
CA GLU A 242 -2.03 23.48 -16.58
C GLU A 242 -2.25 23.65 -15.08
N ASN A 243 -1.16 23.67 -14.31
CA ASN A 243 -1.19 23.95 -12.88
C ASN A 243 0.07 24.71 -12.42
N LYS A 244 0.05 25.27 -11.21
CA LYS A 244 1.21 25.98 -10.62
C LYS A 244 1.95 25.16 -9.56
N ALA A 245 1.57 23.91 -9.32
CA ALA A 245 2.18 23.11 -8.28
C ALA A 245 3.66 22.86 -8.60
N GLU A 246 4.49 22.95 -7.55
CA GLU A 246 5.92 22.68 -7.65
C GLU A 246 6.29 21.37 -6.96
N ASP A 247 5.29 20.61 -6.51
CA ASP A 247 5.41 19.42 -5.69
C ASP A 247 4.13 18.59 -5.79
N PHE A 248 4.27 17.28 -5.59
CA PHE A 248 3.15 16.34 -5.57
C PHE A 248 3.43 15.22 -4.56
N PHE A 249 2.63 15.16 -3.50
CA PHE A 249 2.81 14.23 -2.38
C PHE A 249 1.62 13.28 -2.24
N GLY A 250 1.88 11.99 -1.97
CA GLY A 250 0.86 10.95 -1.81
C GLY A 250 1.08 9.79 -2.78
N PHE A 251 0.05 9.47 -3.57
CA PHE A 251 0.00 8.38 -4.55
C PHE A 251 0.03 6.96 -3.97
N GLY A 252 -0.24 6.81 -2.68
CA GLY A 252 -0.10 5.54 -1.96
C GLY A 252 1.32 5.34 -1.43
N GLU A 253 1.73 4.08 -1.32
CA GLU A 253 3.10 3.71 -0.98
C GLU A 253 4.00 3.88 -2.20
N ARG A 254 5.08 4.66 -2.07
CA ARG A 254 6.07 4.93 -3.12
C ARG A 254 7.49 4.72 -2.62
N TYR A 255 8.28 3.98 -3.38
CA TYR A 255 9.65 3.59 -3.01
C TYR A 255 10.72 4.47 -3.65
N ASN A 256 10.38 5.19 -4.72
CA ASN A 256 11.32 5.98 -5.51
C ASN A 256 11.59 7.38 -4.94
N SER A 257 10.54 8.12 -4.57
CA SER A 257 10.61 9.49 -4.03
C SER A 257 9.33 9.83 -3.29
N LEU A 258 9.41 10.73 -2.31
CA LEU A 258 8.27 11.27 -1.60
C LEU A 258 7.58 12.37 -2.42
N ASN A 259 8.38 13.23 -3.06
CA ASN A 259 7.89 14.25 -3.99
C ASN A 259 7.90 13.73 -5.43
N GLN A 260 6.74 13.40 -5.98
CA GLN A 260 6.61 12.80 -7.31
C GLN A 260 6.78 13.79 -8.47
N LYS A 261 7.17 15.05 -8.21
CA LYS A 261 7.36 16.07 -9.23
C LYS A 261 8.34 15.63 -10.32
N GLY A 262 7.92 15.69 -11.58
CA GLY A 262 8.73 15.27 -12.73
C GLY A 262 8.76 13.77 -12.97
N LEU A 263 8.05 12.99 -12.15
CA LEU A 263 7.89 11.55 -12.31
C LEU A 263 6.53 11.23 -12.93
N GLU A 264 6.31 9.95 -13.18
CA GLU A 264 5.08 9.43 -13.76
C GLU A 264 4.45 8.35 -12.87
N PRO A 265 3.98 8.69 -11.66
CA PRO A 265 3.37 7.71 -10.78
C PRO A 265 2.12 7.12 -11.45
N ASP A 266 1.89 5.84 -11.23
CA ASP A 266 0.71 5.15 -11.75
C ASP A 266 -0.04 4.39 -10.66
N ILE A 267 -1.30 4.12 -10.96
CA ILE A 267 -2.24 3.51 -10.04
C ILE A 267 -2.48 2.08 -10.48
N CYS A 268 -1.54 1.22 -10.12
CA CYS A 268 -1.55 -0.19 -10.48
C CYS A 268 -0.91 -1.05 -9.38
N VAL A 269 -1.73 -1.85 -8.71
CA VAL A 269 -1.25 -2.87 -7.78
C VAL A 269 -0.36 -3.84 -8.56
N TYR A 270 0.87 -4.01 -8.09
CA TYR A 270 1.85 -4.85 -8.73
C TYR A 270 2.81 -5.47 -7.73
N ASN A 271 3.06 -6.77 -7.88
CA ASN A 271 4.11 -7.45 -7.14
C ASN A 271 5.45 -7.27 -7.87
N GLU A 272 6.25 -6.28 -7.44
CA GLU A 272 7.64 -6.12 -7.87
C GLU A 272 8.58 -6.58 -6.76
N TYR A 273 9.20 -7.73 -6.95
CA TYR A 273 10.06 -8.37 -5.97
C TYR A 273 11.42 -7.65 -5.85
N LEU A 274 11.82 -7.30 -4.62
CA LEU A 274 13.09 -6.67 -4.18
C LEU A 274 13.40 -5.24 -4.65
N TYR A 275 13.05 -4.89 -5.89
CA TYR A 275 13.45 -3.63 -6.52
C TYR A 275 12.25 -2.84 -7.02
N GLN A 276 11.38 -2.41 -6.11
CA GLN A 276 10.08 -1.80 -6.41
C GLN A 276 10.18 -0.60 -7.35
N LYS A 277 11.20 0.25 -7.17
CA LYS A 277 11.42 1.47 -7.96
C LYS A 277 10.14 2.33 -7.98
N ASP A 278 9.49 2.47 -9.13
CA ASP A 278 8.27 3.24 -9.35
C ASP A 278 6.97 2.44 -9.16
N LYS A 279 7.06 1.10 -9.07
CA LYS A 279 5.94 0.19 -8.82
C LYS A 279 5.65 0.07 -7.33
N THR A 280 4.46 -0.41 -7.00
CA THR A 280 4.01 -0.52 -5.61
C THR A 280 2.92 -1.56 -5.42
N TYR A 281 2.85 -2.12 -4.22
CA TYR A 281 1.79 -3.00 -3.77
C TYR A 281 0.52 -2.22 -3.39
N ILE A 282 0.65 -0.92 -3.03
CA ILE A 282 -0.44 -0.09 -2.52
C ILE A 282 -0.45 1.29 -3.20
N PRO A 283 -0.88 1.38 -4.47
CA PRO A 283 -1.12 2.67 -5.10
C PRO A 283 -2.45 3.28 -4.61
N VAL A 284 -2.50 4.60 -4.49
CA VAL A 284 -3.73 5.34 -4.17
C VAL A 284 -3.87 6.52 -5.14
N PRO A 285 -5.03 6.73 -5.80
CA PRO A 285 -5.26 7.80 -6.77
C PRO A 285 -5.50 9.17 -6.09
N PHE A 286 -4.74 9.46 -5.04
CA PHE A 286 -4.83 10.67 -4.23
C PHE A 286 -3.46 11.32 -4.08
N PHE A 287 -3.40 12.63 -4.26
CA PHE A 287 -2.23 13.44 -3.90
C PHE A 287 -2.66 14.81 -3.39
N PHE A 288 -1.74 15.52 -2.74
CA PHE A 288 -1.86 16.93 -2.44
C PHE A 288 -0.59 17.70 -2.84
N THR A 289 -0.72 19.02 -2.89
CA THR A 289 0.36 19.95 -3.22
C THR A 289 0.44 21.03 -2.14
N LEU A 290 1.63 21.64 -1.97
CA LEU A 290 1.82 22.79 -1.08
C LEU A 290 1.20 24.07 -1.65
N SER A 291 0.90 24.08 -2.94
CA SER A 291 0.13 25.16 -3.59
C SER A 291 -1.34 25.23 -3.15
N GLY A 292 -1.79 24.29 -2.33
CA GLY A 292 -3.05 24.41 -1.58
C GLY A 292 -4.21 23.57 -2.11
N PHE A 293 -3.95 22.64 -3.04
CA PHE A 293 -4.97 21.70 -3.52
C PHE A 293 -4.51 20.24 -3.46
N GLY A 294 -5.48 19.33 -3.36
CA GLY A 294 -5.30 17.90 -3.60
C GLY A 294 -6.39 17.35 -4.51
N LEU A 295 -6.06 16.23 -5.15
CA LEU A 295 -6.89 15.56 -6.15
C LEU A 295 -7.06 14.10 -5.72
N ASN A 296 -8.31 13.62 -5.70
CA ASN A 296 -8.62 12.20 -5.68
C ASN A 296 -9.38 11.83 -6.96
N ILE A 297 -8.98 10.74 -7.62
CA ILE A 297 -9.71 10.19 -8.78
C ILE A 297 -10.42 8.92 -8.34
N ASN A 298 -11.74 8.98 -8.21
CA ASN A 298 -12.56 7.87 -7.71
C ASN A 298 -12.85 6.84 -8.83
N THR A 299 -11.84 6.05 -9.15
CA THR A 299 -11.94 4.86 -9.98
C THR A 299 -10.89 3.83 -9.56
N PRO A 300 -11.21 2.53 -9.58
CA PRO A 300 -10.22 1.48 -9.37
C PRO A 300 -9.42 1.18 -10.63
N ASN A 301 -9.79 1.74 -11.78
CA ASN A 301 -9.11 1.48 -13.04
C ASN A 301 -7.67 1.98 -13.00
N TYR A 302 -6.84 1.41 -13.86
CA TYR A 302 -5.49 1.91 -14.11
C TYR A 302 -5.49 3.43 -14.41
N ILE A 303 -4.63 4.17 -13.71
CA ILE A 303 -4.36 5.59 -13.99
C ILE A 303 -2.85 5.76 -14.15
N LYS A 304 -2.41 6.49 -15.17
CA LYS A 304 -1.04 6.98 -15.30
C LYS A 304 -1.04 8.50 -15.18
N PHE A 305 -0.24 9.02 -14.28
CA PHE A 305 0.04 10.46 -14.20
C PHE A 305 1.35 10.76 -14.94
N SER A 306 1.44 11.95 -15.54
CA SER A 306 2.72 12.56 -15.91
C SER A 306 2.76 13.96 -15.30
N LEU A 307 3.75 14.18 -14.42
CA LEU A 307 3.89 15.38 -13.59
C LEU A 307 4.99 16.28 -14.16
N ASN A 308 4.89 16.59 -15.46
CA ASN A 308 5.96 17.19 -16.26
C ASN A 308 6.34 18.59 -15.76
N GLN A 309 7.63 18.77 -15.46
CA GLN A 309 8.20 20.01 -14.93
C GLN A 309 8.33 21.12 -16.00
N GLU A 310 8.63 20.78 -17.25
CA GLU A 310 8.96 21.76 -18.29
C GLU A 310 7.75 22.59 -18.70
N ASN A 311 6.60 21.95 -18.85
CA ASN A 311 5.38 22.58 -19.37
C ASN A 311 4.31 22.86 -18.29
N LYS A 312 4.57 22.50 -17.02
CA LYS A 312 3.61 22.60 -15.90
C LYS A 312 2.26 21.93 -16.18
N ILE A 313 2.32 20.79 -16.87
CA ILE A 313 1.14 20.00 -17.23
C ILE A 313 1.03 18.81 -16.28
N LEU A 314 -0.15 18.70 -15.66
CA LEU A 314 -0.65 17.48 -15.05
C LEU A 314 -1.41 16.70 -16.12
N GLN A 315 -0.83 15.61 -16.58
CA GLN A 315 -1.49 14.69 -17.51
C GLN A 315 -2.02 13.48 -16.74
N ILE A 316 -3.26 13.10 -17.01
CA ILE A 316 -3.97 11.98 -16.38
C ILE A 316 -4.50 11.10 -17.49
N LYS A 317 -4.06 9.85 -17.51
CA LYS A 317 -4.48 8.84 -18.48
C LYS A 317 -5.19 7.71 -17.76
N THR A 318 -6.42 7.37 -18.15
CA THR A 318 -7.20 6.30 -17.52
C THR A 318 -8.14 5.60 -18.51
N LYS A 319 -8.76 4.50 -18.07
CA LYS A 319 -9.66 3.67 -18.86
C LYS A 319 -11.11 3.83 -18.40
N LEU A 320 -12.05 3.72 -19.34
CA LEU A 320 -13.49 3.62 -19.11
C LEU A 320 -14.06 2.42 -19.88
N ASN A 321 -15.26 1.97 -19.52
CA ASN A 321 -15.99 0.95 -20.26
C ASN A 321 -17.49 1.30 -20.34
N ASN A 322 -18.26 0.54 -21.11
CA ASN A 322 -19.71 0.75 -21.26
C ASN A 322 -20.49 0.63 -19.94
N ASN A 323 -19.97 -0.12 -18.95
CA ASN A 323 -20.63 -0.28 -17.64
C ASN A 323 -20.33 0.90 -16.71
N LYS A 324 -19.22 1.62 -16.95
CA LYS A 324 -18.73 2.75 -16.17
C LYS A 324 -18.15 3.80 -17.11
N THR A 325 -19.07 4.57 -17.67
CA THR A 325 -18.82 5.64 -18.65
C THR A 325 -18.39 6.96 -18.02
N ASN A 326 -18.29 7.01 -16.68
CA ASN A 326 -18.00 8.22 -15.93
C ASN A 326 -16.74 8.10 -15.04
N LEU A 327 -16.10 9.24 -14.83
CA LEU A 327 -14.91 9.42 -14.01
C LEU A 327 -15.13 10.61 -13.06
N ASN A 328 -14.93 10.38 -11.77
CA ASN A 328 -15.18 11.39 -10.75
C ASN A 328 -13.87 11.84 -10.12
N PHE A 329 -13.67 13.15 -10.05
CA PHE A 329 -12.57 13.80 -9.37
C PHE A 329 -13.12 14.54 -8.15
N ASP A 330 -12.43 14.40 -7.02
CA ASP A 330 -12.63 15.26 -5.86
C ASP A 330 -11.46 16.24 -5.77
N ILE A 331 -11.78 17.54 -5.71
CA ILE A 331 -10.81 18.61 -5.50
C ILE A 331 -10.94 19.09 -4.06
N PHE A 332 -9.87 18.90 -3.30
CA PHE A 332 -9.75 19.37 -1.94
C PHE A 332 -8.86 20.60 -1.90
N THR A 333 -9.22 21.59 -1.08
CA THR A 333 -8.41 22.79 -0.88
C THR A 333 -8.06 23.00 0.59
N GLY A 334 -6.92 23.65 0.83
CA GLY A 334 -6.41 24.00 2.15
C GLY A 334 -4.97 23.57 2.37
N LYS A 335 -4.55 23.52 3.63
CA LYS A 335 -3.24 22.97 4.02
C LYS A 335 -3.23 21.44 3.89
N PRO A 336 -2.06 20.80 3.73
CA PRO A 336 -1.92 19.33 3.62
C PRO A 336 -2.79 18.55 4.62
N ARG A 337 -2.73 18.91 5.91
CA ARG A 337 -3.53 18.30 6.97
C ARG A 337 -5.04 18.37 6.74
N SER A 338 -5.54 19.52 6.30
CA SER A 338 -6.97 19.68 5.99
C SER A 338 -7.36 18.88 4.76
N ILE A 339 -6.50 18.80 3.74
CA ILE A 339 -6.75 18.05 2.51
C ILE A 339 -6.84 16.56 2.81
N LEU A 340 -5.84 16.00 3.53
CA LEU A 340 -5.86 14.59 3.91
C LEU A 340 -7.09 14.23 4.74
N LYS A 341 -7.46 15.07 5.71
CA LYS A 341 -8.68 14.86 6.52
C LYS A 341 -9.95 14.86 5.69
N LYS A 342 -10.08 15.76 4.70
CA LYS A 342 -11.23 15.78 3.78
C LYS A 342 -11.27 14.52 2.91
N TYR A 343 -10.12 14.09 2.39
CA TYR A 343 -10.00 12.83 1.64
C TYR A 343 -10.41 11.61 2.49
N LEU A 344 -9.85 11.47 3.69
CA LEU A 344 -10.11 10.32 4.57
C LEU A 344 -11.55 10.28 5.09
N LYS A 345 -12.21 11.42 5.29
CA LYS A 345 -13.66 11.46 5.57
C LYS A 345 -14.49 10.83 4.45
N LYS A 346 -14.01 10.89 3.20
CA LYS A 346 -14.69 10.32 2.02
C LYS A 346 -14.38 8.84 1.84
N VAL A 347 -13.12 8.44 1.97
CA VAL A 347 -12.69 7.06 1.68
C VAL A 347 -12.73 6.14 2.91
N GLY A 348 -12.78 6.70 4.12
CA GLY A 348 -12.88 6.00 5.39
C GLY A 348 -11.68 6.21 6.30
N GLN A 349 -11.92 6.04 7.60
CA GLN A 349 -10.97 6.22 8.68
C GLN A 349 -10.06 5.00 8.85
N ALA A 350 -8.86 5.20 9.39
CA ALA A 350 -7.96 4.11 9.72
C ALA A 350 -8.51 3.28 10.90
N LYS A 351 -8.47 1.94 10.82
CA LYS A 351 -8.86 1.05 11.92
C LYS A 351 -7.72 0.96 12.94
N LEU A 352 -7.93 1.45 14.15
CA LEU A 352 -6.97 1.36 15.25
C LEU A 352 -6.68 -0.13 15.57
N PRO A 353 -5.44 -0.61 15.46
CA PRO A 353 -5.08 -1.97 15.86
C PRO A 353 -5.01 -2.09 17.40
N PRO A 354 -5.15 -3.32 17.94
CA PRO A 354 -4.88 -3.58 19.36
C PRO A 354 -3.46 -3.18 19.78
N LYS A 355 -3.25 -2.83 21.06
CA LYS A 355 -1.96 -2.32 21.56
C LYS A 355 -0.77 -3.25 21.28
N TRP A 356 -0.98 -4.58 21.33
CA TRP A 356 0.07 -5.58 21.12
C TRP A 356 0.73 -5.52 19.73
N VAL A 357 0.05 -4.94 18.75
CA VAL A 357 0.60 -4.68 17.40
C VAL A 357 1.81 -3.76 17.45
N PHE A 358 1.86 -2.88 18.44
CA PHE A 358 2.89 -1.86 18.53
C PHE A 358 4.16 -2.34 19.24
N GLY A 359 4.23 -3.57 19.76
CA GLY A 359 5.51 -4.15 20.23
C GLY A 359 6.42 -4.61 19.08
N PRO A 360 7.58 -5.21 19.39
CA PRO A 360 8.43 -5.90 18.42
C PRO A 360 7.82 -7.22 17.93
N TRP A 361 7.91 -7.49 16.62
CA TRP A 361 7.43 -8.71 15.98
C TRP A 361 8.59 -9.60 15.54
N MET A 362 8.41 -10.90 15.75
CA MET A 362 9.35 -11.95 15.37
C MET A 362 8.79 -12.74 14.18
N SER A 363 9.57 -12.83 13.10
CA SER A 363 9.21 -13.68 11.96
C SER A 363 10.44 -14.24 11.25
N GLY A 364 10.30 -15.43 10.68
CA GLY A 364 11.24 -16.04 9.76
C GLY A 364 10.52 -17.10 8.92
N ASN A 365 10.67 -17.06 7.59
CA ASN A 365 10.04 -18.05 6.72
C ASN A 365 10.51 -19.49 7.00
N SER A 366 11.73 -19.64 7.54
CA SER A 366 12.35 -20.90 7.93
C SER A 366 11.69 -21.57 9.15
N TRP A 367 10.83 -20.87 9.90
CA TRP A 367 10.22 -21.36 11.14
C TRP A 367 9.06 -22.32 10.86
N ASN A 368 9.42 -23.51 10.40
CA ASN A 368 8.52 -24.50 9.82
C ASN A 368 8.19 -25.69 10.75
N SER A 369 8.45 -25.55 12.06
CA SER A 369 8.12 -26.55 13.08
C SER A 369 7.87 -25.93 14.45
N GLN A 370 7.14 -26.66 15.30
CA GLN A 370 6.85 -26.30 16.68
C GLN A 370 8.13 -26.19 17.53
N ASP A 371 9.13 -27.05 17.28
CA ASP A 371 10.41 -27.00 17.98
C ASP A 371 11.18 -25.72 17.66
N ILE A 372 11.17 -25.28 16.40
CA ILE A 372 11.83 -24.02 16.01
C ILE A 372 11.12 -22.84 16.67
N ILE A 373 9.79 -22.79 16.62
CA ILE A 373 8.99 -21.75 17.29
C ILE A 373 9.31 -21.70 18.79
N SER A 374 9.30 -22.86 19.47
CA SER A 374 9.64 -22.97 20.88
C SER A 374 11.06 -22.48 21.17
N LYS A 375 12.00 -22.78 20.27
CA LYS A 375 13.38 -22.30 20.37
C LYS A 375 13.48 -20.77 20.22
N GLN A 376 12.73 -20.15 19.31
CA GLN A 376 12.74 -18.69 19.17
C GLN A 376 12.18 -18.01 20.43
N ILE A 377 11.11 -18.55 21.04
CA ILE A 377 10.56 -18.06 22.31
C ILE A 377 11.58 -18.21 23.44
N GLN A 378 12.30 -19.35 23.49
CA GLN A 378 13.37 -19.52 24.46
C GLN A 378 14.47 -18.46 24.30
N LEU A 379 14.95 -18.24 23.08
CA LEU A 379 16.00 -17.25 22.80
C LEU A 379 15.52 -15.81 23.10
N MET A 380 14.26 -15.50 22.79
CA MET A 380 13.62 -14.24 23.17
C MET A 380 13.73 -14.00 24.69
N ASN A 381 13.39 -15.00 25.50
CA ASN A 381 13.46 -14.92 26.96
C ASN A 381 14.92 -14.87 27.47
N ASP A 382 15.79 -15.74 26.96
CA ASP A 382 17.20 -15.83 27.35
C ASP A 382 17.95 -14.50 27.10
N PHE A 383 17.54 -13.75 26.06
CA PHE A 383 18.13 -12.48 25.67
C PHE A 383 17.29 -11.26 26.05
N GLU A 384 16.25 -11.39 26.89
CA GLU A 384 15.44 -10.26 27.38
C GLU A 384 14.89 -9.38 26.24
N ILE A 385 14.44 -10.00 25.15
CA ILE A 385 13.83 -9.31 24.02
C ILE A 385 12.31 -9.32 24.21
N PRO A 386 11.65 -8.17 24.40
CA PRO A 386 10.23 -8.12 24.76
C PRO A 386 9.33 -8.12 23.52
N ALA A 387 9.38 -9.17 22.70
CA ALA A 387 8.49 -9.27 21.54
C ALA A 387 7.02 -9.49 21.98
N THR A 388 6.07 -9.04 21.15
CA THR A 388 4.63 -9.18 21.40
C THR A 388 3.92 -10.02 20.35
N VAL A 389 4.59 -10.32 19.23
CA VAL A 389 4.01 -11.09 18.12
C VAL A 389 5.02 -12.07 17.55
N ILE A 390 4.54 -13.27 17.21
CA ILE A 390 5.27 -14.26 16.43
C ILE A 390 4.46 -14.66 15.19
N VAL A 391 5.12 -14.70 14.04
CA VAL A 391 4.51 -15.05 12.74
C VAL A 391 5.09 -16.37 12.26
N ALA A 392 4.24 -17.31 11.87
CA ALA A 392 4.64 -18.54 11.17
C ALA A 392 4.13 -18.52 9.72
N GLU A 393 5.06 -18.65 8.76
CA GLU A 393 4.71 -18.71 7.34
C GLU A 393 4.63 -20.14 6.82
N ALA A 394 5.70 -20.91 6.95
CA ALA A 394 5.79 -22.31 6.53
C ALA A 394 5.12 -23.28 7.53
N TRP A 395 3.93 -22.93 8.01
CA TRP A 395 3.17 -23.70 9.00
C TRP A 395 2.36 -24.84 8.37
N SER A 396 2.00 -24.69 7.10
CA SER A 396 0.99 -25.50 6.43
C SER A 396 1.55 -26.72 5.68
N ASP A 397 0.66 -27.52 5.11
CA ASP A 397 0.96 -28.61 4.16
C ASP A 397 1.46 -28.13 2.78
N GLU A 398 1.65 -26.82 2.61
CA GLU A 398 2.08 -26.15 1.38
C GLU A 398 1.20 -26.45 0.15
N SER A 399 -0.02 -26.95 0.37
CA SER A 399 -0.94 -27.36 -0.69
C SER A 399 -2.31 -26.73 -0.51
N THR A 400 -2.90 -26.91 0.68
CA THR A 400 -4.22 -26.40 1.05
C THR A 400 -4.12 -25.05 1.76
N PHE A 401 -3.00 -24.78 2.45
CA PHE A 401 -2.78 -23.59 3.27
C PHE A 401 -3.81 -23.39 4.39
N TYR A 402 -4.53 -24.43 4.81
CA TYR A 402 -5.37 -24.41 6.02
C TYR A 402 -5.13 -25.62 6.94
N ILE A 403 -4.30 -26.57 6.52
CA ILE A 403 -3.93 -27.76 7.29
C ILE A 403 -2.45 -27.64 7.67
N PHE A 404 -2.11 -27.91 8.93
CA PHE A 404 -0.73 -27.96 9.40
C PHE A 404 0.08 -29.03 8.66
N ASN A 405 1.37 -28.76 8.44
CA ASN A 405 2.26 -29.71 7.79
C ASN A 405 2.27 -31.07 8.52
N GLU A 406 2.36 -32.17 7.77
CA GLU A 406 2.42 -33.55 8.30
C GLU A 406 1.20 -34.00 9.14
N ALA A 407 0.13 -33.21 9.23
CA ALA A 407 -1.11 -33.65 9.86
C ALA A 407 -1.72 -34.83 9.10
N GLU A 408 -2.09 -35.89 9.82
CA GLU A 408 -2.84 -37.03 9.27
C GLU A 408 -4.34 -36.84 9.49
N TYR A 409 -5.15 -37.12 8.48
CA TYR A 409 -6.61 -36.95 8.54
C TYR A 409 -7.29 -37.85 7.51
N ASP A 410 -8.56 -38.17 7.75
CA ASP A 410 -9.41 -38.83 6.77
C ASP A 410 -9.83 -37.82 5.69
N LEU A 411 -9.78 -38.23 4.42
CA LEU A 411 -10.16 -37.36 3.30
C LEU A 411 -11.63 -36.97 3.40
N LYS A 412 -11.92 -35.70 3.17
CA LYS A 412 -13.28 -35.15 3.11
C LYS A 412 -13.65 -34.72 1.70
N GLU A 413 -14.94 -34.69 1.39
CA GLU A 413 -15.42 -34.08 0.15
C GLU A 413 -15.05 -32.59 0.13
N GLY A 414 -14.85 -32.00 -1.05
CA GLY A 414 -14.38 -30.61 -1.16
C GLY A 414 -15.30 -29.56 -0.51
N LYS A 415 -16.58 -29.89 -0.33
CA LYS A 415 -17.59 -29.03 0.34
C LYS A 415 -17.47 -29.00 1.87
N GLU A 416 -16.78 -29.98 2.45
CA GLU A 416 -16.72 -30.18 3.90
C GLU A 416 -15.52 -29.43 4.50
N SER A 417 -15.62 -29.15 5.79
CA SER A 417 -14.56 -28.52 6.62
C SER A 417 -14.05 -29.51 7.68
N PHE A 418 -12.89 -29.18 8.24
CA PHE A 418 -12.28 -29.90 9.35
C PHE A 418 -12.43 -29.15 10.66
N THR A 419 -12.55 -29.88 11.75
CA THR A 419 -12.34 -29.41 13.13
C THR A 419 -10.97 -29.86 13.60
N TYR A 420 -10.45 -29.31 14.72
CA TYR A 420 -9.13 -29.69 15.22
C TYR A 420 -9.02 -31.20 15.50
N ASP A 421 -10.08 -31.79 16.06
CA ASP A 421 -10.14 -33.22 16.41
C ASP A 421 -10.11 -34.19 15.21
N ASP A 422 -10.28 -33.69 13.97
CA ASP A 422 -10.12 -34.53 12.77
C ASP A 422 -8.65 -34.83 12.46
N PHE A 423 -7.72 -34.05 13.01
CA PHE A 423 -6.29 -34.16 12.74
C PHE A 423 -5.58 -35.02 13.78
N LYS A 424 -4.65 -35.85 13.30
CA LYS A 424 -3.71 -36.60 14.12
C LYS A 424 -2.31 -36.09 13.83
N PHE A 425 -1.61 -35.72 14.90
CA PHE A 425 -0.25 -35.20 14.83
C PHE A 425 0.73 -36.23 15.36
N SER A 426 1.74 -36.56 14.55
CA SER A 426 2.82 -37.46 14.98
C SER A 426 3.67 -36.78 16.05
N LYS A 427 4.02 -37.52 17.11
CA LYS A 427 4.91 -37.02 18.17
C LYS A 427 6.31 -36.64 17.66
N ASP A 428 6.75 -37.29 16.58
CA ASP A 428 8.04 -37.06 15.94
C ASP A 428 7.92 -36.17 14.69
N GLY A 429 6.73 -35.62 14.43
CA GLY A 429 6.47 -34.73 13.29
C GLY A 429 6.82 -33.27 13.57
N LYS A 430 6.71 -32.41 12.56
CA LYS A 430 7.02 -30.96 12.68
C LYS A 430 6.09 -30.21 13.63
N TRP A 431 4.84 -30.63 13.73
CA TRP A 431 3.80 -29.97 14.53
C TRP A 431 3.08 -31.01 15.41
N PRO A 432 3.75 -31.54 16.44
CA PRO A 432 3.22 -32.64 17.25
C PRO A 432 2.01 -32.25 18.12
N ASP A 433 1.87 -30.96 18.49
CA ASP A 433 0.74 -30.44 19.24
C ASP A 433 0.55 -28.93 19.00
N PRO A 434 -0.06 -28.54 17.86
CA PRO A 434 -0.30 -27.13 17.54
C PRO A 434 -1.07 -26.37 18.64
N LYS A 435 -2.01 -27.03 19.33
CA LYS A 435 -2.80 -26.40 20.39
C LYS A 435 -1.94 -26.00 21.59
N SER A 436 -1.14 -26.94 22.10
CA SER A 436 -0.19 -26.66 23.18
C SER A 436 0.86 -25.62 22.77
N MET A 437 1.27 -25.60 21.50
CA MET A 437 2.15 -24.56 20.98
C MET A 437 1.51 -23.17 21.07
N VAL A 438 0.27 -22.99 20.62
CA VAL A 438 -0.42 -21.69 20.71
C VAL A 438 -0.62 -21.28 22.18
N GLU A 439 -1.00 -22.20 23.06
CA GLU A 439 -1.08 -21.94 24.50
C GLU A 439 0.27 -21.47 25.07
N ASN A 440 1.39 -22.11 24.68
CA ASN A 440 2.73 -21.69 25.10
C ASN A 440 3.11 -20.30 24.54
N ILE A 441 2.73 -19.98 23.30
CA ILE A 441 2.92 -18.63 22.74
C ILE A 441 2.18 -17.60 23.60
N HIS A 442 0.90 -17.84 23.90
CA HIS A 442 0.08 -16.94 24.73
C HIS A 442 0.60 -16.82 26.17
N ASN A 443 1.10 -17.90 26.77
CA ASN A 443 1.71 -17.89 28.10
C ASN A 443 3.02 -17.08 28.18
N ASN A 444 3.63 -16.74 27.03
CA ASN A 444 4.77 -15.83 26.92
C ASN A 444 4.35 -14.42 26.45
N ASN A 445 3.05 -14.08 26.56
CA ASN A 445 2.46 -12.79 26.16
C ASN A 445 2.66 -12.43 24.68
N LEU A 446 2.80 -13.45 23.84
CA LEU A 446 2.89 -13.29 22.39
C LEU A 446 1.53 -13.52 21.74
N LYS A 447 1.30 -12.87 20.61
CA LYS A 447 0.20 -13.15 19.70
C LYS A 447 0.69 -13.96 18.50
N PHE A 448 -0.11 -14.91 18.02
CA PHE A 448 0.26 -15.82 16.95
C PHE A 448 -0.44 -15.51 15.64
N ILE A 449 0.34 -15.25 14.59
CA ILE A 449 -0.16 -14.90 13.26
C ILE A 449 0.26 -15.97 12.24
N LEU A 450 -0.70 -16.43 11.43
CA LEU A 450 -0.46 -17.42 10.38
C LEU A 450 -0.49 -16.80 8.98
N TRP A 451 0.47 -17.16 8.13
CA TRP A 451 0.48 -16.72 6.72
C TRP A 451 -0.67 -17.34 5.91
N GLN A 452 -1.23 -16.57 4.98
CA GLN A 452 -2.30 -16.95 4.07
C GLN A 452 -2.11 -16.32 2.67
N ILE A 453 -2.80 -16.91 1.69
CA ILE A 453 -2.77 -16.50 0.28
C ILE A 453 -4.16 -16.71 -0.37
N PRO A 454 -4.63 -15.85 -1.28
CA PRO A 454 -5.99 -15.91 -1.84
C PRO A 454 -6.17 -16.91 -3.00
N ILE A 455 -5.40 -17.99 -3.04
CA ILE A 455 -5.34 -18.91 -4.19
C ILE A 455 -5.65 -20.36 -3.81
N ILE A 456 -6.17 -21.12 -4.77
CA ILE A 456 -6.11 -22.59 -4.74
C ILE A 456 -4.89 -22.99 -5.55
N ARG A 457 -3.84 -23.44 -4.87
CA ARG A 457 -2.53 -23.73 -5.47
C ARG A 457 -2.69 -24.62 -6.70
N LYS A 458 -1.85 -24.44 -7.72
CA LYS A 458 -1.74 -25.44 -8.77
C LYS A 458 -1.28 -26.76 -8.12
N PRO A 459 -1.97 -27.89 -8.34
CA PRO A 459 -1.52 -29.16 -7.78
C PRO A 459 -0.12 -29.53 -8.33
N GLU A 460 0.87 -29.48 -7.46
CA GLU A 460 2.25 -29.93 -7.75
C GLU A 460 2.53 -31.30 -7.11
N ASN A 461 1.91 -31.52 -5.95
CA ASN A 461 1.93 -32.78 -5.21
C ASN A 461 0.56 -33.46 -5.35
N ASN A 462 0.50 -34.79 -5.34
CA ASN A 462 -0.77 -35.55 -5.39
C ASN A 462 -1.56 -35.47 -4.07
N ASN A 463 -1.58 -34.31 -3.39
CA ASN A 463 -2.35 -34.07 -2.17
C ASN A 463 -3.85 -34.22 -2.52
N ARG A 464 -4.46 -35.28 -2.02
CA ARG A 464 -5.82 -35.68 -2.41
C ARG A 464 -6.89 -34.73 -1.88
N GLN A 465 -6.70 -34.14 -0.71
CA GLN A 465 -7.65 -33.17 -0.17
C GLN A 465 -7.66 -31.89 -0.99
N HIS A 466 -6.47 -31.41 -1.36
CA HIS A 466 -6.34 -30.28 -2.26
C HIS A 466 -7.03 -30.51 -3.62
N LEU A 467 -6.92 -31.71 -4.20
CA LEU A 467 -7.62 -32.08 -5.43
C LEU A 467 -9.15 -32.11 -5.25
N ASN A 468 -9.65 -32.56 -4.10
CA ASN A 468 -11.09 -32.54 -3.79
C ASN A 468 -11.59 -31.08 -3.70
N ASP A 469 -10.83 -30.21 -3.05
CA ASP A 469 -11.15 -28.79 -2.89
C ASP A 469 -11.11 -28.05 -4.23
N GLU A 470 -10.06 -28.25 -5.04
CA GLU A 470 -9.94 -27.63 -6.38
C GLU A 470 -11.10 -28.05 -7.28
N LYS A 471 -11.45 -29.34 -7.28
CA LYS A 471 -12.60 -29.85 -8.03
C LYS A 471 -13.90 -29.15 -7.61
N PHE A 472 -14.13 -29.04 -6.29
CA PHE A 472 -15.33 -28.39 -5.78
C PHE A 472 -15.39 -26.89 -6.13
N VAL A 473 -14.27 -26.18 -6.06
CA VAL A 473 -14.16 -24.76 -6.44
C VAL A 473 -14.51 -24.56 -7.92
N ILE A 474 -14.02 -25.44 -8.80
CA ILE A 474 -14.32 -25.40 -10.24
C ILE A 474 -15.78 -25.73 -10.52
N GLU A 475 -16.32 -26.79 -9.90
CA GLU A 475 -17.71 -27.23 -10.13
C GLU A 475 -18.76 -26.20 -9.67
N ASN A 476 -18.41 -25.33 -8.71
CA ASN A 476 -19.31 -24.33 -8.14
C ASN A 476 -18.98 -22.89 -8.55
N ASN A 477 -18.00 -22.68 -9.46
CA ASN A 477 -17.55 -21.34 -9.88
C ASN A 477 -17.18 -20.42 -8.70
N TYR A 478 -16.44 -20.96 -7.71
CA TYR A 478 -15.94 -20.19 -6.56
C TYR A 478 -14.61 -19.47 -6.85
N CYS A 479 -14.02 -19.73 -8.02
CA CYS A 479 -12.87 -19.02 -8.54
C CYS A 479 -13.31 -17.96 -9.55
N VAL A 480 -12.43 -16.98 -9.76
CA VAL A 480 -12.58 -16.00 -10.84
C VAL A 480 -12.63 -16.73 -12.18
N LEU A 481 -13.41 -16.22 -13.14
CA LEU A 481 -13.63 -16.86 -14.43
C LEU A 481 -13.03 -16.03 -15.57
N ASN A 482 -12.62 -16.69 -16.65
CA ASN A 482 -12.34 -16.03 -17.92
C ASN A 482 -13.66 -15.67 -18.62
N GLU A 483 -13.60 -14.78 -19.62
CA GLU A 483 -14.77 -14.36 -20.44
C GLU A 483 -15.54 -15.54 -21.08
N ASP A 484 -14.87 -16.67 -21.35
CA ASP A 484 -15.50 -17.87 -21.90
C ASP A 484 -16.15 -18.79 -20.84
N GLY A 485 -16.16 -18.36 -19.58
CA GLY A 485 -16.69 -19.10 -18.43
C GLY A 485 -15.76 -20.16 -17.87
N SER A 486 -14.55 -20.34 -18.43
CA SER A 486 -13.57 -21.26 -17.86
C SER A 486 -12.87 -20.68 -16.62
N PRO A 487 -12.38 -21.51 -15.68
CA PRO A 487 -11.66 -21.03 -14.50
C PRO A 487 -10.42 -20.18 -14.85
N TYR A 488 -10.31 -19.00 -14.26
CA TYR A 488 -9.11 -18.17 -14.35
C TYR A 488 -7.96 -18.80 -13.57
N ARG A 489 -6.83 -18.96 -14.23
CA ARG A 489 -5.57 -19.40 -13.62
C ARG A 489 -4.52 -18.32 -13.79
N ILE A 490 -3.79 -18.04 -12.72
CA ILE A 490 -2.74 -17.01 -12.69
C ILE A 490 -1.74 -17.27 -13.83
N PRO A 491 -1.59 -16.36 -14.81
CA PRO A 491 -0.89 -16.67 -16.05
C PRO A 491 0.64 -16.59 -15.91
N ASP A 492 1.14 -15.79 -14.98
CA ASP A 492 2.56 -15.51 -14.80
C ASP A 492 2.90 -15.09 -13.37
N GLY A 493 4.18 -15.10 -13.03
CA GLY A 493 4.67 -14.68 -11.71
C GLY A 493 4.44 -15.73 -10.61
N TRP A 494 4.30 -15.24 -9.37
CA TRP A 494 4.12 -16.10 -8.19
C TRP A 494 2.80 -16.87 -8.27
N PHE A 495 2.82 -18.14 -7.82
CA PHE A 495 1.67 -19.07 -7.89
C PHE A 495 1.08 -19.30 -9.29
N LYS A 496 1.86 -19.12 -10.36
CA LYS A 496 1.44 -19.40 -11.74
C LYS A 496 0.71 -20.74 -11.92
N GLY A 497 -0.46 -20.69 -12.53
CA GLY A 497 -1.33 -21.82 -12.83
C GLY A 497 -2.32 -22.18 -11.71
N SER A 498 -2.23 -21.52 -10.56
CA SER A 498 -3.19 -21.65 -9.45
C SER A 498 -4.51 -20.94 -9.79
N LEU A 499 -5.62 -21.39 -9.22
CA LEU A 499 -6.89 -20.67 -9.30
C LEU A 499 -6.88 -19.47 -8.34
N LEU A 500 -7.51 -18.38 -8.74
CA LEU A 500 -7.75 -17.23 -7.87
C LEU A 500 -9.15 -17.36 -7.26
N LEU A 501 -9.27 -17.37 -5.93
CA LEU A 501 -10.58 -17.40 -5.27
C LEU A 501 -11.33 -16.09 -5.56
N ASP A 502 -12.63 -16.18 -5.82
CA ASP A 502 -13.48 -15.00 -5.97
C ASP A 502 -14.03 -14.52 -4.62
N PHE A 503 -13.39 -13.51 -4.02
CA PHE A 503 -13.85 -12.89 -2.77
C PHE A 503 -15.09 -11.99 -2.94
N ASN A 504 -15.58 -11.78 -4.16
CA ASN A 504 -16.85 -11.11 -4.43
C ASN A 504 -18.01 -12.13 -4.49
N ASN A 505 -17.73 -13.44 -4.44
CA ASN A 505 -18.71 -14.51 -4.31
C ASN A 505 -18.92 -14.89 -2.83
N GLN A 506 -20.08 -14.54 -2.25
CA GLN A 506 -20.36 -14.79 -0.83
C GLN A 506 -20.35 -16.28 -0.44
N GLU A 507 -20.75 -17.18 -1.34
CA GLU A 507 -20.69 -18.63 -1.07
C GLU A 507 -19.25 -19.15 -1.11
N ALA A 508 -18.41 -18.61 -2.01
CA ALA A 508 -16.98 -18.92 -2.04
C ALA A 508 -16.27 -18.44 -0.77
N VAL A 509 -16.58 -17.22 -0.31
CA VAL A 509 -16.07 -16.64 0.94
C VAL A 509 -16.45 -17.50 2.14
N LYS A 510 -17.73 -17.91 2.24
CA LYS A 510 -18.20 -18.79 3.30
C LYS A 510 -17.47 -20.14 3.28
N TRP A 511 -17.38 -20.77 2.12
CA TRP A 511 -16.65 -22.04 1.96
C TRP A 511 -15.18 -21.92 2.37
N TRP A 512 -14.54 -20.81 1.97
CA TRP A 512 -13.14 -20.55 2.29
C TRP A 512 -12.92 -20.49 3.80
N PHE A 513 -13.77 -19.74 4.52
CA PHE A 513 -13.60 -19.54 5.96
C PHE A 513 -14.07 -20.70 6.83
N GLU A 514 -15.06 -21.48 6.40
CA GLU A 514 -15.41 -22.73 7.10
C GLU A 514 -14.20 -23.68 7.19
N LYS A 515 -13.28 -23.67 6.22
CA LYS A 515 -12.04 -24.46 6.26
C LYS A 515 -10.95 -23.91 7.18
N ARG A 516 -10.99 -22.61 7.52
CA ARG A 516 -10.03 -21.94 8.43
C ARG A 516 -10.59 -21.76 9.85
N LYS A 517 -11.88 -22.04 10.04
CA LYS A 517 -12.63 -21.82 11.28
C LYS A 517 -11.96 -22.42 12.51
N TYR A 518 -11.45 -23.65 12.42
CA TYR A 518 -10.77 -24.30 13.55
C TYR A 518 -9.50 -23.55 14.00
N LEU A 519 -8.81 -22.84 13.10
CA LEU A 519 -7.62 -22.05 13.43
C LEU A 519 -7.98 -20.92 14.41
N THR A 520 -9.13 -20.28 14.21
CA THR A 520 -9.57 -19.16 15.07
C THR A 520 -10.40 -19.63 16.26
N GLU A 521 -11.32 -20.57 16.07
CA GLU A 521 -12.29 -20.96 17.12
C GLU A 521 -11.77 -22.05 18.06
N GLU A 522 -10.89 -22.94 17.59
CA GLU A 522 -10.41 -24.08 18.38
C GLU A 522 -8.93 -23.93 18.78
N LEU A 523 -8.10 -23.38 17.91
CA LEU A 523 -6.68 -23.08 18.17
C LEU A 523 -6.43 -21.67 18.71
N ASN A 524 -7.36 -20.74 18.52
CA ASN A 524 -7.25 -19.36 18.97
C ASN A 524 -6.03 -18.59 18.41
N VAL A 525 -5.73 -18.72 17.11
CA VAL A 525 -4.76 -17.82 16.47
C VAL A 525 -5.26 -16.37 16.49
N ASP A 526 -4.35 -15.40 16.55
CA ASP A 526 -4.67 -13.97 16.78
C ASP A 526 -4.81 -13.16 15.49
N GLY A 527 -4.64 -13.80 14.34
CA GLY A 527 -4.79 -13.15 13.04
C GLY A 527 -4.07 -13.87 11.92
N PHE A 528 -4.03 -13.21 10.77
CA PHE A 528 -3.42 -13.76 9.55
C PHE A 528 -2.51 -12.74 8.86
N LYS A 529 -1.33 -13.20 8.41
CA LYS A 529 -0.51 -12.47 7.44
C LYS A 529 -1.09 -12.78 6.05
N THR A 530 -1.97 -11.90 5.58
CA THR A 530 -2.70 -12.03 4.32
C THR A 530 -1.85 -11.49 3.18
N ASP A 531 -1.01 -12.37 2.65
CA ASP A 531 -0.04 -12.05 1.61
C ASP A 531 -0.66 -12.11 0.20
N GLY A 532 0.04 -11.52 -0.76
CA GLY A 532 -0.38 -11.43 -2.15
C GLY A 532 -1.62 -10.56 -2.35
N GLY A 533 -2.36 -10.87 -3.42
CA GLY A 533 -3.51 -10.07 -3.88
C GLY A 533 -3.27 -9.40 -5.23
N GLU A 534 -2.03 -9.40 -5.73
CA GLU A 534 -1.63 -8.79 -7.00
C GLU A 534 -1.78 -9.77 -8.19
N PHE A 535 -2.80 -10.63 -8.15
CA PHE A 535 -2.95 -11.80 -9.05
C PHE A 535 -3.91 -11.61 -10.23
N VAL A 536 -4.48 -10.41 -10.37
CA VAL A 536 -5.39 -10.05 -11.47
C VAL A 536 -4.58 -9.43 -12.60
N PHE A 537 -4.40 -10.19 -13.68
CA PHE A 537 -3.60 -9.77 -14.84
C PHE A 537 -4.46 -9.28 -16.00
N ASP A 538 -5.39 -10.13 -16.45
CA ASP A 538 -6.24 -9.87 -17.61
C ASP A 538 -7.44 -9.00 -17.22
N GLU A 539 -7.69 -7.94 -17.99
CA GLU A 539 -8.79 -7.01 -17.75
C GLU A 539 -10.17 -7.59 -18.13
N ASN A 540 -10.23 -8.73 -18.83
CA ASN A 540 -11.47 -9.36 -19.29
C ASN A 540 -12.01 -10.46 -18.37
N ILE A 541 -11.27 -10.84 -17.32
CA ILE A 541 -11.76 -11.86 -16.38
C ILE A 541 -12.96 -11.31 -15.61
N GLU A 542 -13.87 -12.19 -15.22
CA GLU A 542 -15.15 -11.84 -14.60
C GLU A 542 -15.23 -12.33 -13.16
N PHE A 543 -15.76 -11.46 -12.31
CA PHE A 543 -16.07 -11.73 -10.91
C PHE A 543 -17.58 -11.90 -10.72
N ALA A 544 -17.99 -12.60 -9.66
CA ALA A 544 -19.39 -12.93 -9.39
C ALA A 544 -20.31 -11.71 -9.19
N ASP A 545 -19.76 -10.54 -8.84
CA ASP A 545 -20.51 -9.29 -8.72
C ASP A 545 -20.61 -8.50 -10.05
N GLY A 546 -20.12 -9.07 -11.15
CA GLY A 546 -20.17 -8.48 -12.49
C GLY A 546 -19.03 -7.51 -12.81
N LYS A 547 -18.08 -7.31 -11.89
CA LYS A 547 -16.86 -6.54 -12.17
C LYS A 547 -15.90 -7.35 -13.04
N THR A 548 -15.03 -6.64 -13.74
CA THR A 548 -14.00 -7.26 -14.57
C THR A 548 -12.62 -7.08 -13.96
N GLY A 549 -11.62 -7.76 -14.50
CA GLY A 549 -10.22 -7.54 -14.13
C GLY A 549 -9.75 -6.10 -14.33
N MET A 550 -10.44 -5.29 -15.16
CA MET A 550 -10.14 -3.87 -15.32
C MET A 550 -10.30 -3.08 -14.02
N GLU A 551 -11.37 -3.32 -13.26
CA GLU A 551 -11.60 -2.75 -11.94
C GLU A 551 -10.85 -3.54 -10.86
N MET A 552 -10.95 -4.87 -10.93
CA MET A 552 -10.52 -5.74 -9.85
C MET A 552 -9.01 -5.86 -9.71
N ARG A 553 -8.20 -5.40 -10.67
CA ARG A 553 -6.74 -5.37 -10.47
C ARG A 553 -6.32 -4.62 -9.20
N ASN A 554 -6.92 -3.47 -8.97
CA ASN A 554 -6.63 -2.66 -7.79
C ASN A 554 -7.57 -3.01 -6.62
N GLU A 555 -8.83 -3.38 -6.87
CA GLU A 555 -9.79 -3.68 -5.80
C GLU A 555 -9.68 -5.08 -5.18
N TYR A 556 -9.18 -6.08 -5.92
CA TYR A 556 -9.08 -7.46 -5.43
C TYR A 556 -8.37 -7.61 -4.08
N PRO A 557 -7.18 -7.02 -3.83
CA PRO A 557 -6.55 -7.13 -2.51
C PRO A 557 -7.45 -6.57 -1.40
N ILE A 558 -8.24 -5.53 -1.67
CA ILE A 558 -9.20 -4.99 -0.69
C ILE A 558 -10.33 -5.98 -0.42
N SER A 559 -10.91 -6.61 -1.45
CA SER A 559 -11.92 -7.66 -1.27
C SER A 559 -11.40 -8.83 -0.42
N TYR A 560 -10.18 -9.28 -0.72
CA TYR A 560 -9.49 -10.35 0.00
C TYR A 560 -9.27 -10.01 1.47
N ILE A 561 -8.64 -8.87 1.75
CA ILE A 561 -8.31 -8.45 3.12
C ILE A 561 -9.58 -8.17 3.93
N LYS A 562 -10.58 -7.52 3.32
CA LYS A 562 -11.89 -7.29 3.93
C LYS A 562 -12.51 -8.59 4.39
N ALA A 563 -12.55 -9.60 3.53
CA ALA A 563 -13.15 -10.89 3.85
C ALA A 563 -12.49 -11.54 5.06
N TYR A 564 -11.15 -11.48 5.16
CA TYR A 564 -10.41 -11.98 6.32
C TYR A 564 -10.68 -11.19 7.58
N ASN A 565 -10.64 -9.86 7.50
CA ASN A 565 -10.92 -9.00 8.64
C ASN A 565 -12.34 -9.22 9.18
N ASP A 566 -13.33 -9.39 8.30
CA ASP A 566 -14.72 -9.67 8.70
C ASP A 566 -14.86 -11.05 9.36
N PHE A 567 -14.09 -12.04 8.90
CA PHE A 567 -14.09 -13.40 9.47
C PHE A 567 -13.47 -13.45 10.87
N ILE A 568 -12.35 -12.75 11.10
CA ILE A 568 -11.58 -12.86 12.34
C ILE A 568 -12.09 -11.98 13.50
N GLY A 569 -12.90 -10.96 13.19
CA GLY A 569 -13.45 -10.01 14.17
C GLY A 569 -12.51 -8.84 14.50
N GLU A 570 -12.87 -8.05 15.52
CA GLU A 570 -12.19 -6.79 15.85
C GLU A 570 -10.93 -6.97 16.71
N GLU A 571 -10.87 -8.03 17.52
CA GLU A 571 -9.73 -8.35 18.41
C GLU A 571 -8.51 -8.94 17.70
N ARG A 572 -8.69 -9.39 16.45
CA ARG A 572 -7.68 -10.01 15.62
C ARG A 572 -7.29 -9.11 14.46
N ILE A 573 -6.11 -9.34 13.89
CA ILE A 573 -5.57 -8.49 12.81
C ILE A 573 -5.37 -9.24 11.50
N THR A 574 -5.39 -8.47 10.42
CA THR A 574 -4.74 -8.83 9.16
C THR A 574 -3.43 -8.05 9.04
N PHE A 575 -2.39 -8.71 8.54
CA PHE A 575 -1.11 -8.10 8.20
C PHE A 575 -0.85 -8.31 6.70
N SER A 576 -0.91 -7.24 5.90
CA SER A 576 -1.03 -7.33 4.42
C SER A 576 -0.01 -6.47 3.68
N ARG A 577 0.32 -6.78 2.42
CA ARG A 577 1.18 -5.91 1.59
C ARG A 577 0.45 -5.22 0.44
N ALA A 578 -0.57 -5.85 -0.12
CA ALA A 578 -1.28 -5.32 -1.27
C ALA A 578 -2.51 -4.50 -0.83
N GLY A 579 -2.84 -3.46 -1.59
CA GLY A 579 -3.96 -2.61 -1.24
C GLY A 579 -4.23 -1.51 -2.26
N PHE A 580 -5.24 -0.71 -1.96
CA PHE A 580 -5.70 0.40 -2.79
C PHE A 580 -6.39 1.44 -1.88
N SER A 581 -7.14 2.39 -2.46
CA SER A 581 -8.04 3.26 -1.69
C SER A 581 -8.93 2.44 -0.75
N GLY A 582 -8.92 2.77 0.54
CA GLY A 582 -9.69 2.06 1.57
C GLY A 582 -8.89 1.01 2.34
N ALA A 583 -7.64 0.73 1.95
CA ALA A 583 -6.72 -0.14 2.68
C ALA A 583 -6.65 0.19 4.17
N GLN A 584 -6.62 1.47 4.54
CA GLN A 584 -6.51 1.92 5.93
C GLN A 584 -7.61 1.41 6.88
N LYS A 585 -8.75 0.95 6.34
CA LYS A 585 -9.82 0.33 7.14
C LYS A 585 -9.43 -1.03 7.72
N TYR A 586 -8.32 -1.60 7.28
CA TYR A 586 -7.79 -2.87 7.75
C TYR A 586 -6.44 -2.64 8.45
N PRO A 587 -6.14 -3.38 9.54
CA PRO A 587 -5.33 -2.83 10.61
C PRO A 587 -3.87 -2.51 10.27
N ILE A 588 -3.15 -3.35 9.50
CA ILE A 588 -1.69 -3.22 9.36
C ILE A 588 -1.21 -3.62 7.96
N TYR A 589 -0.23 -2.85 7.46
CA TYR A 589 0.47 -3.15 6.21
C TYR A 589 2.00 -3.22 6.36
N TRP A 590 2.69 -3.99 5.51
CA TRP A 590 4.15 -3.94 5.39
C TRP A 590 4.61 -3.57 3.99
N GLY A 591 5.79 -2.97 3.90
CA GLY A 591 6.35 -2.50 2.63
C GLY A 591 6.98 -3.56 1.73
N GLY A 592 6.43 -4.78 1.73
CA GLY A 592 6.78 -5.85 0.79
C GLY A 592 8.20 -6.39 0.89
N ASP A 593 8.64 -7.04 -0.20
CA ASP A 593 9.83 -7.88 -0.23
C ASP A 593 11.04 -7.05 -0.67
N GLN A 594 12.05 -6.88 0.19
CA GLN A 594 13.13 -5.91 0.04
C GLN A 594 14.53 -6.56 0.05
N ILE A 595 15.49 -6.00 -0.70
CA ILE A 595 16.91 -6.43 -0.58
C ILE A 595 17.60 -5.76 0.61
N SER A 596 18.55 -6.48 1.22
CA SER A 596 19.34 -6.06 2.38
C SER A 596 20.46 -5.06 2.02
N ASP A 597 20.12 -3.77 1.78
CA ASP A 597 21.11 -2.69 1.59
C ASP A 597 20.67 -1.31 2.12
N PHE A 598 21.62 -0.36 2.22
CA PHE A 598 21.37 1.01 2.73
C PHE A 598 20.50 1.87 1.81
N LYS A 599 20.53 1.63 0.49
CA LYS A 599 19.66 2.33 -0.45
C LYS A 599 18.20 1.92 -0.21
N THR A 600 17.97 0.64 0.04
CA THR A 600 16.68 0.10 0.42
C THR A 600 16.21 0.65 1.76
N LEU A 601 17.08 0.77 2.78
CA LEU A 601 16.72 1.47 4.03
C LEU A 601 16.16 2.87 3.76
N LYS A 602 16.80 3.65 2.88
CA LYS A 602 16.28 4.96 2.46
C LYS A 602 14.92 4.83 1.75
N ASN A 603 14.79 3.93 0.78
CA ASN A 603 13.55 3.72 0.04
C ASN A 603 12.39 3.32 0.98
N MET A 604 12.66 2.57 2.04
CA MET A 604 11.66 2.19 3.05
C MET A 604 11.19 3.36 3.89
N ILE A 605 12.06 4.32 4.22
CA ILE A 605 11.62 5.56 4.85
C ILE A 605 10.66 6.30 3.91
N VAL A 606 10.98 6.40 2.61
CA VAL A 606 10.12 7.04 1.61
C VAL A 606 8.78 6.31 1.46
N ALA A 607 8.78 4.98 1.44
CA ALA A 607 7.58 4.14 1.37
C ALA A 607 6.66 4.37 2.57
N GLY A 608 7.22 4.32 3.79
CA GLY A 608 6.46 4.58 5.01
C GLY A 608 5.86 5.99 5.05
N LEU A 609 6.61 7.01 4.65
CA LEU A 609 6.15 8.41 4.64
C LEU A 609 5.05 8.66 3.61
N SER A 610 5.24 8.17 2.37
CA SER A 610 4.26 8.32 1.28
C SER A 610 2.96 7.58 1.59
N MET A 611 3.06 6.37 2.15
CA MET A 611 1.93 5.56 2.60
C MET A 611 1.12 6.27 3.71
N ASN A 612 1.81 6.81 4.72
CA ASN A 612 1.19 7.53 5.83
C ASN A 612 0.40 8.76 5.35
N ILE A 613 1.01 9.62 4.53
CA ILE A 613 0.34 10.82 4.00
C ILE A 613 -0.68 10.52 2.90
N SER A 614 -0.75 9.27 2.44
CA SER A 614 -1.84 8.75 1.59
C SER A 614 -3.00 8.18 2.40
N GLY A 615 -2.90 8.21 3.74
CA GLY A 615 -4.00 7.91 4.65
C GLY A 615 -3.94 6.56 5.34
N ASN A 616 -2.84 5.81 5.21
CA ASN A 616 -2.64 4.53 5.88
C ASN A 616 -1.50 4.63 6.91
N PRO A 617 -1.82 4.86 8.21
CA PRO A 617 -0.83 5.20 9.21
C PRO A 617 -0.14 3.98 9.86
N PHE A 618 -0.70 2.77 9.71
CA PHE A 618 -0.23 1.58 10.42
C PHE A 618 0.59 0.70 9.50
N TRP A 619 1.87 1.08 9.38
CA TRP A 619 2.81 0.53 8.42
C TRP A 619 4.11 0.06 9.10
N GLY A 620 4.69 -1.03 8.59
CA GLY A 620 5.98 -1.56 9.01
C GLY A 620 6.81 -2.07 7.82
N TRP A 621 7.98 -2.62 8.12
CA TRP A 621 8.90 -3.16 7.11
C TRP A 621 9.83 -4.21 7.72
N ASP A 622 10.56 -4.92 6.87
CA ASP A 622 11.48 -5.99 7.27
C ASP A 622 12.86 -5.44 7.67
N ILE A 623 13.15 -5.40 8.97
CA ILE A 623 14.42 -4.89 9.52
C ILE A 623 15.62 -5.54 8.83
N GLY A 624 16.47 -4.71 8.23
CA GLY A 624 17.69 -5.16 7.55
C GLY A 624 17.46 -5.68 6.14
N GLY A 625 16.22 -5.74 5.65
CA GLY A 625 15.83 -6.30 4.37
C GLY A 625 15.36 -7.77 4.48
N PHE A 626 14.42 -8.13 3.61
CA PHE A 626 13.79 -9.46 3.52
C PHE A 626 14.76 -10.51 2.95
N SER A 627 15.43 -10.18 1.85
CA SER A 627 16.23 -11.11 1.03
C SER A 627 17.56 -10.48 0.56
N GLY A 628 18.26 -11.17 -0.33
CA GLY A 628 19.66 -10.94 -0.68
C GLY A 628 20.60 -11.40 0.42
N GLU A 629 21.88 -11.02 0.30
CA GLU A 629 22.92 -11.30 1.30
C GLU A 629 22.50 -10.91 2.73
N ILE A 630 23.05 -11.60 3.74
CA ILE A 630 22.79 -11.25 5.14
C ILE A 630 23.20 -9.79 5.37
N PRO A 631 22.37 -8.97 6.01
CA PRO A 631 22.73 -7.59 6.28
C PRO A 631 24.00 -7.52 7.13
N THR A 632 24.88 -6.57 6.82
CA THR A 632 25.99 -6.25 7.71
C THR A 632 25.47 -5.86 9.09
N ALA A 633 26.27 -6.06 10.15
CA ALA A 633 25.94 -5.62 11.51
C ALA A 633 25.46 -4.16 11.55
N GLU A 634 26.17 -3.26 10.87
CA GLU A 634 25.80 -1.85 10.78
C GLU A 634 24.41 -1.63 10.17
N LEU A 635 24.16 -2.22 8.99
CA LEU A 635 22.85 -2.10 8.32
C LEU A 635 21.72 -2.61 9.21
N PHE A 636 21.90 -3.76 9.86
CA PHE A 636 20.89 -4.31 10.75
C PHE A 636 20.63 -3.36 11.93
N ILE A 637 21.68 -2.86 12.60
CA ILE A 637 21.56 -1.90 13.70
C ILE A 637 20.86 -0.60 13.27
N ARG A 638 21.27 0.00 12.14
CA ARG A 638 20.62 1.23 11.62
C ARG A 638 19.16 1.00 11.23
N SER A 639 18.85 -0.20 10.73
CA SER A 639 17.48 -0.62 10.42
C SER A 639 16.63 -0.79 11.68
N THR A 640 17.17 -1.44 12.72
CA THR A 640 16.51 -1.57 14.04
C THR A 640 16.21 -0.21 14.65
N GLN A 641 17.19 0.69 14.61
CA GLN A 641 17.07 2.06 15.10
C GLN A 641 15.90 2.82 14.43
N MET A 642 15.78 2.71 13.11
CA MET A 642 14.67 3.32 12.36
C MET A 642 13.34 2.65 12.69
N ALA A 643 13.31 1.31 12.79
CA ALA A 643 12.08 0.54 13.03
C ALA A 643 11.44 0.79 14.40
N VAL A 644 12.21 1.16 15.42
CA VAL A 644 11.69 1.60 16.73
C VAL A 644 10.75 2.78 16.58
N PHE A 645 11.06 3.68 15.64
CA PHE A 645 10.28 4.86 15.31
C PHE A 645 9.46 4.69 14.02
N CYS A 646 9.03 3.46 13.74
CA CYS A 646 7.99 3.13 12.79
C CYS A 646 6.71 2.70 13.52
N PRO A 647 5.52 2.85 12.90
CA PRO A 647 4.27 2.37 13.47
C PRO A 647 4.37 0.89 13.88
N VAL A 648 4.88 0.01 13.01
CA VAL A 648 5.11 -1.41 13.30
C VAL A 648 6.60 -1.76 13.16
N MET A 649 7.15 -2.47 14.17
CA MET A 649 8.53 -2.93 14.21
C MET A 649 8.57 -4.45 14.05
N GLN A 650 9.21 -4.94 13.00
CA GLN A 650 9.25 -6.36 12.70
C GLN A 650 10.56 -6.75 12.03
N PHE A 651 11.20 -7.83 12.47
CA PHE A 651 12.18 -8.51 11.63
C PHE A 651 11.53 -9.70 10.91
N HIS A 652 11.99 -9.95 9.70
CA HIS A 652 11.54 -11.05 8.86
C HIS A 652 12.64 -11.42 7.88
N SER A 653 12.58 -12.64 7.35
CA SER A 653 13.57 -13.16 6.43
C SER A 653 12.93 -14.07 5.40
N GLU A 654 13.42 -13.94 4.17
CA GLU A 654 13.29 -14.99 3.18
C GLU A 654 14.16 -16.19 3.56
N ASN A 655 13.70 -17.39 3.22
CA ASN A 655 14.53 -18.59 3.22
C ASN A 655 15.10 -18.84 1.82
N TYR A 656 16.20 -18.14 1.47
CA TYR A 656 16.78 -18.16 0.12
C TYR A 656 17.62 -19.42 -0.18
N LEU A 657 18.25 -20.03 0.83
CA LEU A 657 19.02 -21.28 0.70
C LEU A 657 18.62 -22.26 1.81
N GLU A 658 18.23 -23.48 1.45
CA GLU A 658 17.78 -24.53 2.39
C GLU A 658 18.87 -24.99 3.39
N THR A 659 20.13 -24.57 3.23
CA THR A 659 21.28 -25.08 3.98
C THR A 659 21.78 -24.17 5.11
N ASP A 660 21.47 -22.88 5.08
CA ASP A 660 22.01 -21.89 6.03
C ASP A 660 20.88 -21.16 6.79
N ASN A 661 21.15 -20.73 8.03
CA ASN A 661 20.18 -19.92 8.78
C ASN A 661 20.16 -18.46 8.27
N TRP A 662 19.09 -18.09 7.56
CA TRP A 662 18.88 -16.76 6.98
C TRP A 662 18.05 -15.81 7.85
N ASP A 663 17.74 -16.20 9.08
CA ASP A 663 16.88 -15.42 9.97
C ASP A 663 17.44 -14.02 10.23
N ARG A 664 16.58 -13.00 10.22
CA ARG A 664 16.94 -11.63 10.66
C ARG A 664 16.78 -11.44 12.17
N SER A 665 16.76 -12.54 12.93
CA SER A 665 16.76 -12.45 14.38
C SER A 665 18.10 -11.88 14.87
N PRO A 666 18.10 -11.07 15.94
CA PRO A 666 19.31 -10.38 16.39
C PRO A 666 20.42 -11.34 16.83
N TRP A 667 20.08 -12.49 17.41
CA TRP A 667 21.05 -13.53 17.76
C TRP A 667 21.68 -14.19 16.53
N ASN A 668 20.90 -14.46 15.48
CA ASN A 668 21.44 -15.01 14.23
C ASN A 668 22.33 -13.98 13.52
N ILE A 669 21.90 -12.71 13.44
CA ILE A 669 22.74 -11.68 12.82
C ILE A 669 24.03 -11.46 13.61
N ALA A 670 23.98 -11.43 14.94
CA ALA A 670 25.18 -11.34 15.77
C ALA A 670 26.17 -12.49 15.50
N GLU A 671 25.67 -13.73 15.38
CA GLU A 671 26.48 -14.90 15.03
C GLU A 671 27.05 -14.79 13.60
N ARG A 672 26.19 -14.52 12.61
CA ARG A 672 26.55 -14.46 11.18
C ARG A 672 27.52 -13.32 10.84
N THR A 673 27.49 -12.25 11.61
CA THR A 673 28.37 -11.07 11.43
C THR A 673 29.51 -11.03 12.44
N GLU A 674 29.64 -12.03 13.31
CA GLU A 674 30.63 -12.10 14.40
C GLU A 674 30.65 -10.82 15.25
N SER A 675 29.47 -10.23 15.48
CA SER A 675 29.30 -8.91 16.10
C SER A 675 28.28 -8.95 17.23
N GLU A 676 28.74 -9.26 18.46
CA GLU A 676 27.87 -9.35 19.66
C GLU A 676 27.11 -8.05 19.97
N GLU A 677 27.64 -6.89 19.54
CA GLU A 677 26.99 -5.59 19.69
C GLU A 677 25.61 -5.53 19.03
N VAL A 678 25.37 -6.30 17.96
CA VAL A 678 24.07 -6.39 17.28
C VAL A 678 22.97 -6.80 18.25
N LEU A 679 23.21 -7.85 19.03
CA LEU A 679 22.24 -8.38 19.97
C LEU A 679 21.97 -7.40 21.11
N ASN A 680 23.04 -6.80 21.66
CA ASN A 680 22.92 -5.82 22.75
C ASN A 680 22.15 -4.57 22.31
N ILE A 681 22.52 -4.00 21.17
CA ILE A 681 21.85 -2.82 20.63
C ILE A 681 20.41 -3.15 20.27
N TYR A 682 20.14 -4.29 19.62
CA TYR A 682 18.76 -4.68 19.33
C TYR A 682 17.92 -4.81 20.61
N ARG A 683 18.45 -5.46 21.66
CA ARG A 683 17.76 -5.59 22.95
C ARG A 683 17.43 -4.22 23.54
N ASP A 684 18.40 -3.30 23.58
CA ASP A 684 18.20 -1.96 24.14
C ASP A 684 17.11 -1.19 23.35
N TYR A 685 17.11 -1.29 22.02
CA TYR A 685 16.12 -0.63 21.17
C TYR A 685 14.73 -1.30 21.21
N ALA A 686 14.66 -2.62 21.29
CA ALA A 686 13.39 -3.34 21.46
C ALA A 686 12.74 -2.96 22.81
N ASN A 687 13.54 -2.83 23.86
CA ASN A 687 13.08 -2.35 25.16
C ASN A 687 12.72 -0.85 25.14
N LEU A 688 13.48 -0.02 24.42
CA LEU A 688 13.12 1.39 24.20
C LEU A 688 11.75 1.50 23.50
N ARG A 689 11.48 0.64 22.51
CA ARG A 689 10.16 0.57 21.87
C ARG A 689 9.07 0.24 22.89
N MET A 690 9.31 -0.73 23.78
CA MET A 690 8.36 -1.07 24.84
C MET A 690 8.16 0.10 25.82
N ASN A 691 9.22 0.84 26.16
CA ASN A 691 9.09 2.05 26.97
C ASN A 691 8.21 3.10 26.28
N LEU A 692 8.26 3.20 24.94
CA LEU A 692 7.50 4.15 24.14
C LEU A 692 6.07 3.70 23.82
N ILE A 693 5.62 2.50 24.20
CA ILE A 693 4.27 2.00 23.87
C ILE A 693 3.15 2.97 24.30
N PRO A 694 3.17 3.60 25.49
CA PRO A 694 2.14 4.58 25.85
C PRO A 694 2.08 5.75 24.85
N TYR A 695 3.22 6.25 24.40
CA TYR A 695 3.29 7.31 23.38
C TYR A 695 2.81 6.79 22.02
N ILE A 696 3.33 5.65 21.58
CA ILE A 696 2.99 5.03 20.29
C ILE A 696 1.48 4.77 20.20
N TYR A 697 0.87 4.21 21.24
CA TYR A 697 -0.56 3.91 21.26
C TYR A 697 -1.42 5.18 21.28
N GLN A 698 -1.00 6.21 22.03
CA GLN A 698 -1.68 7.51 22.03
C GLN A 698 -1.66 8.16 20.65
N GLU A 699 -0.53 8.06 19.93
CA GLU A 699 -0.38 8.60 18.59
C GLU A 699 -1.14 7.76 17.55
N ALA A 700 -1.19 6.45 17.71
CA ALA A 700 -2.02 5.56 16.89
C ALA A 700 -3.52 5.86 17.06
N SER A 701 -3.98 6.06 18.29
CA SER A 701 -5.35 6.48 18.59
C SER A 701 -5.65 7.85 17.97
N ASN A 702 -4.73 8.81 18.08
CA ASN A 702 -4.87 10.10 17.41
C ASN A 702 -4.92 9.96 15.88
N SER A 703 -4.10 9.10 15.29
CA SER A 703 -4.10 8.82 13.85
C SER A 703 -5.45 8.27 13.38
N ALA A 704 -5.96 7.26 14.09
CA ALA A 704 -7.28 6.71 13.83
C ALA A 704 -8.35 7.79 13.99
N ASN A 705 -8.45 8.44 15.15
CA ASN A 705 -9.58 9.32 15.51
C ASN A 705 -9.56 10.70 14.85
N ASN A 706 -8.40 11.22 14.47
CA ASN A 706 -8.24 12.58 13.97
C ASN A 706 -7.76 12.69 12.51
N TYR A 707 -7.60 11.56 11.81
CA TYR A 707 -7.15 11.51 10.41
C TYR A 707 -5.72 12.03 10.23
N GLU A 708 -4.85 11.72 11.18
CA GLU A 708 -3.46 12.16 11.20
C GLU A 708 -2.52 11.01 10.82
N PRO A 709 -1.47 11.25 10.01
CA PRO A 709 -0.44 10.24 9.83
C PRO A 709 0.40 10.09 11.10
N MET A 710 0.91 8.89 11.33
CA MET A 710 1.76 8.60 12.50
C MET A 710 3.23 8.85 12.19
N MET A 711 3.68 8.49 10.99
CA MET A 711 4.99 8.82 10.44
C MET A 711 4.82 9.93 9.39
N ARG A 712 5.32 11.13 9.67
CA ARG A 712 4.97 12.34 8.90
C ARG A 712 6.20 13.00 8.30
N PRO A 713 6.24 13.25 6.99
CA PRO A 713 7.30 14.06 6.42
C PRO A 713 7.18 15.49 6.94
N LEU A 714 8.32 16.14 7.18
CA LEU A 714 8.34 17.47 7.82
C LEU A 714 7.50 18.50 7.06
N VAL A 715 7.45 18.39 5.73
CA VAL A 715 6.67 19.27 4.85
C VAL A 715 5.15 19.23 5.13
N TYR A 716 4.63 18.14 5.71
CA TYR A 716 3.22 18.01 6.09
C TYR A 716 2.84 18.99 7.22
N ASP A 717 3.72 19.14 8.22
CA ASP A 717 3.52 19.99 9.39
C ASP A 717 4.05 21.41 9.20
N TYR A 718 5.03 21.59 8.33
CA TYR A 718 5.67 22.87 8.04
C TYR A 718 5.60 23.22 6.53
N PRO A 719 4.39 23.26 5.92
CA PRO A 719 4.24 23.41 4.46
C PRO A 719 4.76 24.73 3.89
N GLN A 720 4.93 25.75 4.74
CA GLN A 720 5.52 27.04 4.37
C GLN A 720 7.05 27.02 4.25
N ASP A 721 7.73 26.01 4.78
CA ASP A 721 9.19 25.95 4.78
C ASP A 721 9.71 25.21 3.54
N GLN A 722 10.18 25.99 2.57
CA GLN A 722 10.62 25.50 1.27
C GLN A 722 11.88 24.61 1.37
N ASN A 723 12.65 24.67 2.47
CA ASN A 723 13.83 23.82 2.66
C ASN A 723 13.45 22.34 2.85
N LEU A 724 12.20 22.06 3.19
CA LEU A 724 11.72 20.71 3.52
C LEU A 724 11.24 19.90 2.32
N ILE A 725 11.04 20.53 1.16
CA ILE A 725 10.41 19.89 -0.01
C ILE A 725 11.17 18.65 -0.48
N ASN A 726 12.50 18.65 -0.35
CA ASN A 726 13.37 17.57 -0.79
C ASN A 726 13.94 16.73 0.38
N ILE A 727 13.41 16.90 1.60
CA ILE A 727 13.81 16.10 2.75
C ILE A 727 12.88 14.90 2.86
N GLU A 728 13.40 13.73 2.48
CA GLU A 728 12.63 12.48 2.40
C GLU A 728 13.12 11.42 3.41
N ASP A 729 14.11 11.77 4.24
CA ASP A 729 14.80 10.87 5.16
C ASP A 729 14.83 11.39 6.62
N GLN A 730 13.96 12.36 6.92
CA GLN A 730 13.70 12.93 8.24
C GLN A 730 12.19 13.11 8.39
N TYR A 731 11.67 12.77 9.56
CA TYR A 731 10.23 12.74 9.76
C TYR A 731 9.86 12.99 11.21
N LEU A 732 8.59 13.36 11.44
CA LEU A 732 8.01 13.29 12.77
C LEU A 732 7.38 11.91 12.97
N PHE A 733 7.69 11.27 14.10
CA PHE A 733 7.00 10.08 14.58
C PHE A 733 6.06 10.49 15.71
N GLY A 734 4.76 10.49 15.43
CA GLY A 734 3.75 11.14 16.25
C GLY A 734 3.96 12.65 16.33
N ARG A 735 3.28 13.30 17.28
CA ARG A 735 3.27 14.76 17.49
C ARG A 735 4.58 15.34 18.01
N SER A 736 5.41 14.56 18.68
CA SER A 736 6.49 15.09 19.54
C SER A 736 7.91 14.75 19.08
N LEU A 737 8.13 13.66 18.34
CA LEU A 737 9.49 13.17 18.04
C LEU A 737 9.88 13.44 16.58
N LEU A 738 10.99 14.14 16.34
CA LEU A 738 11.65 14.23 15.03
C LEU A 738 12.76 13.18 14.97
N VAL A 739 12.72 12.32 13.96
CA VAL A 739 13.62 11.18 13.77
C VAL A 739 14.39 11.38 12.47
N ALA A 740 15.70 11.13 12.51
CA ALA A 740 16.59 11.30 11.37
C ALA A 740 17.59 10.12 11.31
N PRO A 741 17.22 8.96 10.73
CA PRO A 741 18.05 7.75 10.71
C PRO A 741 19.40 7.91 9.98
N ILE A 742 20.45 7.19 10.38
CA ILE A 742 21.68 7.13 9.56
C ILE A 742 21.44 6.17 8.39
N ILE A 743 21.44 6.70 7.18
CA ILE A 743 21.10 5.96 5.94
C ILE A 743 22.30 5.74 5.01
N GLU A 744 23.48 6.21 5.39
CA GLU A 744 24.71 6.04 4.63
C GLU A 744 25.64 5.08 5.36
N LYS A 745 26.17 4.10 4.62
CA LYS A 745 27.11 3.10 5.13
C LYS A 745 28.36 3.77 5.73
N ASP A 746 28.88 3.21 6.81
CA ASP A 746 30.07 3.65 7.55
C ASP A 746 29.97 5.08 8.12
N SER A 747 28.79 5.71 8.06
CA SER A 747 28.61 7.08 8.54
C SER A 747 28.36 7.12 10.06
N ARG A 748 29.00 8.08 10.72
CA ARG A 748 28.83 8.39 12.16
C ARG A 748 28.36 9.83 12.38
N GLN A 749 27.92 10.49 11.32
CA GLN A 749 27.40 11.85 11.37
C GLN A 749 26.39 12.06 10.23
N ARG A 750 25.40 12.92 10.45
CA ARG A 750 24.55 13.39 9.35
C ARG A 750 24.17 14.85 9.54
N GLU A 751 23.83 15.48 8.42
CA GLU A 751 23.18 16.78 8.44
C GLU A 751 21.67 16.58 8.67
N ILE A 752 21.09 17.41 9.54
CA ILE A 752 19.70 17.32 9.99
C ILE A 752 19.12 18.73 9.93
N TYR A 753 17.96 18.90 9.32
CA TYR A 753 17.25 20.17 9.34
C TYR A 753 16.23 20.18 10.47
N LEU A 754 16.36 21.12 11.39
CA LEU A 754 15.38 21.33 12.46
C LEU A 754 14.38 22.41 12.00
N PRO A 755 13.09 22.11 11.83
CA PRO A 755 12.07 23.11 11.47
C PRO A 755 11.88 24.18 12.56
N ALA A 756 11.12 25.22 12.25
CA ALA A 756 10.78 26.29 13.18
C ALA A 756 10.30 25.75 14.54
N GLY A 757 10.91 26.23 15.63
CA GLY A 757 10.62 25.81 16.99
C GLY A 757 11.88 25.64 17.83
N LYS A 758 11.72 25.10 19.03
CA LYS A 758 12.81 24.59 19.86
C LYS A 758 12.73 23.07 19.88
N TRP A 759 13.89 22.43 19.80
CA TRP A 759 14.05 20.99 19.74
C TRP A 759 15.03 20.55 20.81
N ILE A 760 14.73 19.45 21.48
CA ILE A 760 15.51 18.90 22.59
C ILE A 760 16.06 17.56 22.12
N ASP A 761 17.37 17.36 22.18
CA ASP A 761 17.99 16.08 21.88
C ASP A 761 17.42 14.97 22.78
N PHE A 762 16.96 13.86 22.20
CA PHE A 762 16.34 12.77 22.97
C PHE A 762 17.32 12.09 23.94
N TRP A 763 18.62 12.09 23.65
CA TRP A 763 19.61 11.29 24.39
C TRP A 763 20.32 12.09 25.48
N ASN A 764 20.68 13.34 25.19
CA ASN A 764 21.41 14.19 26.15
C ASN A 764 20.55 15.39 26.63
N GLY A 765 19.41 15.63 25.99
CA GLY A 765 18.51 16.74 26.28
C GLY A 765 19.12 18.13 26.13
N GLN A 766 20.10 18.28 25.24
CA GLN A 766 20.58 19.57 24.75
C GLN A 766 19.49 20.25 23.90
N GLU A 767 19.31 21.55 24.11
CA GLU A 767 18.36 22.34 23.32
C GLU A 767 18.99 22.91 22.05
N TYR A 768 18.19 22.93 20.98
CA TYR A 768 18.52 23.50 19.69
C TYR A 768 17.38 24.41 19.20
N GLN A 769 17.74 25.60 18.76
CA GLN A 769 16.85 26.47 17.99
C GLN A 769 16.71 25.93 16.55
N GLY A 770 15.48 25.85 16.04
CA GLY A 770 15.17 25.43 14.68
C GLY A 770 15.42 26.48 13.59
N ASN A 771 14.91 26.22 12.38
CA ASN A 771 15.21 26.91 11.11
C ASN A 771 16.69 26.86 10.74
N LYS A 772 17.35 25.72 10.98
CA LYS A 772 18.77 25.55 10.66
C LYS A 772 19.12 24.09 10.42
N TYR A 773 20.20 23.90 9.67
CA TYR A 773 20.89 22.62 9.60
C TYR A 773 21.80 22.44 10.82
N LEU A 774 21.80 21.23 11.35
CA LEU A 774 22.64 20.75 12.44
C LEU A 774 23.47 19.59 11.91
N LYS A 775 24.79 19.68 12.09
CA LYS A 775 25.67 18.53 11.91
C LYS A 775 25.68 17.72 13.20
N TYR A 776 25.07 16.55 13.17
CA TYR A 776 24.87 15.69 14.34
C TYR A 776 25.80 14.49 14.30
N LEU A 777 26.45 14.17 15.42
CA LEU A 777 27.28 12.98 15.58
C LEU A 777 26.44 11.83 16.16
N ALA A 778 26.43 10.69 15.48
CA ALA A 778 25.66 9.52 15.83
C ALA A 778 26.52 8.27 15.67
N ASP A 779 27.10 7.82 16.78
CA ASP A 779 27.78 6.53 16.85
C ASP A 779 26.82 5.37 16.60
N LEU A 780 27.34 4.14 16.56
CA LEU A 780 26.56 2.98 16.13
C LEU A 780 25.35 2.73 17.03
N GLU A 781 25.46 3.03 18.31
CA GLU A 781 24.46 2.84 19.36
C GLU A 781 23.34 3.90 19.33
N LYS A 782 23.49 4.97 18.54
CA LYS A 782 22.58 6.13 18.58
C LYS A 782 21.97 6.45 17.22
N ILE A 783 20.67 6.75 17.24
CA ILE A 783 19.94 7.40 16.14
C ILE A 783 19.59 8.84 16.53
N PRO A 784 19.77 9.84 15.64
CA PRO A 784 19.33 11.19 15.92
C PRO A 784 17.82 11.29 16.11
N VAL A 785 17.40 11.68 17.31
CA VAL A 785 15.99 11.90 17.68
C VAL A 785 15.90 13.19 18.50
N PHE A 786 14.89 14.00 18.22
CA PHE A 786 14.64 15.26 18.91
C PHE A 786 13.19 15.34 19.37
N ILE A 787 12.99 15.76 20.61
CA ILE A 787 11.69 16.06 21.18
C ILE A 787 11.35 17.51 20.88
N LYS A 788 10.16 17.74 20.35
CA LYS A 788 9.61 19.09 20.17
C LYS A 788 9.39 19.72 21.55
N ASN A 789 9.87 20.94 21.76
CA ASN A 789 9.61 21.66 23.00
C ASN A 789 8.10 21.94 23.17
N ASN A 790 7.64 22.08 24.41
CA ASN A 790 6.23 22.18 24.81
C ASN A 790 5.43 20.92 24.43
N SER A 791 5.97 19.76 24.80
CA SER A 791 5.36 18.46 24.51
C SER A 791 5.47 17.52 25.71
N VAL A 792 4.65 16.47 25.71
CA VAL A 792 4.71 15.38 26.68
C VAL A 792 4.94 14.08 25.92
N VAL A 793 5.84 13.24 26.43
CA VAL A 793 6.07 11.87 25.94
C VAL A 793 5.75 10.89 27.07
N PRO A 794 4.61 10.19 27.04
CA PRO A 794 4.31 9.15 28.02
C PRO A 794 5.15 7.89 27.76
N LEU A 795 5.59 7.26 28.84
CA LEU A 795 6.55 6.17 28.87
C LEU A 795 6.11 5.11 29.89
N ASN A 796 6.46 3.85 29.63
CA ASN A 796 6.42 2.77 30.62
C ASN A 796 7.87 2.44 31.01
N LEU A 797 8.28 2.71 32.24
CA LEU A 797 9.68 2.57 32.67
C LEU A 797 9.85 1.48 33.73
N ASN A 798 11.10 1.05 33.93
CA ASN A 798 11.48 0.19 35.04
C ASN A 798 11.55 0.99 36.36
N GLU A 799 11.83 0.31 37.46
CA GLU A 799 11.96 0.93 38.80
C GLU A 799 13.04 2.02 38.85
N ASP A 800 14.07 1.92 38.01
CA ASP A 800 15.19 2.87 37.94
C ASP A 800 14.95 4.04 36.95
N PHE A 801 13.76 4.11 36.31
CA PHE A 801 13.42 5.14 35.33
C PHE A 801 14.39 5.24 34.15
N GLU A 802 14.94 4.11 33.70
CA GLU A 802 15.89 4.03 32.59
C GLU A 802 15.19 3.63 31.27
N LEU A 803 15.58 4.30 30.19
CA LEU A 803 15.17 3.94 28.84
C LEU A 803 16.00 2.76 28.31
N GLY A 804 15.40 1.90 27.50
CA GLY A 804 16.06 0.77 26.86
C GLY A 804 16.34 -0.41 27.79
N LYS A 805 15.77 -0.41 28.99
CA LYS A 805 15.90 -1.53 29.95
C LYS A 805 14.68 -2.43 29.95
N TYR A 806 14.92 -3.69 30.31
CA TYR A 806 13.89 -4.72 30.29
C TYR A 806 12.74 -4.41 31.24
N ILE A 807 11.53 -4.33 30.66
CA ILE A 807 10.26 -4.12 31.38
C ILE A 807 9.24 -5.24 31.07
N GLY A 808 9.68 -6.29 30.38
CA GLY A 808 8.79 -7.34 29.86
C GLY A 808 7.98 -6.91 28.64
N ASN A 809 7.06 -7.79 28.25
CA ASN A 809 6.13 -7.62 27.13
C ASN A 809 4.65 -7.60 27.55
N GLU A 810 4.38 -7.49 28.85
CA GLU A 810 3.03 -7.28 29.40
C GLU A 810 2.48 -5.91 28.97
N LEU A 811 1.21 -5.89 28.57
CA LEU A 811 0.56 -4.69 28.00
C LEU A 811 -0.75 -4.30 28.69
N ASP A 812 -1.21 -5.16 29.60
CA ASP A 812 -2.45 -4.98 30.37
C ASP A 812 -2.22 -4.13 31.63
N GLU A 813 -0.96 -3.82 31.95
CA GLU A 813 -0.57 -2.91 33.03
C GLU A 813 0.73 -2.14 32.69
N TYR A 814 1.03 -1.11 33.48
CA TYR A 814 2.28 -0.37 33.40
C TYR A 814 3.15 -0.66 34.62
N ASN A 815 4.45 -0.86 34.38
CA ASN A 815 5.45 -0.95 35.44
C ASN A 815 5.57 0.40 36.16
N LYS A 816 5.94 1.44 35.40
CA LYS A 816 5.95 2.84 35.83
C LYS A 816 5.46 3.73 34.70
N LEU A 817 4.18 4.12 34.74
CA LEU A 817 3.64 5.09 33.79
C LEU A 817 4.22 6.49 34.10
N ALA A 818 5.14 6.93 33.26
CA ALA A 818 5.87 8.19 33.40
C ALA A 818 5.55 9.15 32.26
N PHE A 819 5.51 10.45 32.54
CA PHE A 819 5.28 11.50 31.55
C PHE A 819 6.49 12.40 31.48
N TRP A 820 7.22 12.32 30.37
CA TRP A 820 8.33 13.20 30.10
C TRP A 820 7.82 14.54 29.56
N VAL A 821 7.74 15.52 30.46
CA VAL A 821 7.27 16.89 30.17
C VAL A 821 8.44 17.75 29.74
N ASN A 822 8.31 18.38 28.58
CA ASN A 822 9.35 19.18 27.95
C ASN A 822 8.85 20.61 27.69
N GLY A 823 9.48 21.60 28.31
CA GLY A 823 9.11 23.02 28.18
C GLY A 823 7.83 23.37 28.94
N ASN A 824 7.07 24.33 28.40
CA ASN A 824 5.82 24.80 28.99
C ASN A 824 4.62 24.20 28.24
N ILE A 825 3.87 23.32 28.90
CA ILE A 825 2.67 22.69 28.33
C ILE A 825 1.40 23.43 28.79
N GLU A 826 0.51 23.78 27.87
CA GLU A 826 -0.78 24.38 28.24
C GLU A 826 -1.70 23.31 28.86
N GLU A 827 -1.95 22.26 28.08
CA GLU A 827 -2.76 21.11 28.46
C GLU A 827 -2.32 19.89 27.65
N TYR A 828 -2.28 18.72 28.28
CA TYR A 828 -2.05 17.44 27.63
C TYR A 828 -2.98 16.39 28.22
N THR A 829 -3.74 15.72 27.36
CA THR A 829 -4.65 14.62 27.74
C THR A 829 -4.02 13.30 27.34
N PHE A 830 -3.95 12.37 28.30
CA PHE A 830 -3.57 10.98 28.08
C PHE A 830 -4.81 10.10 28.20
N GLU A 831 -5.04 9.26 27.18
CA GLU A 831 -6.09 8.26 27.12
C GLU A 831 -5.54 6.99 26.45
N ASP A 832 -5.80 5.83 27.05
CA ASP A 832 -5.41 4.52 26.52
C ASP A 832 -6.57 3.50 26.50
N ASP A 833 -6.28 2.29 26.05
CA ASP A 833 -7.17 1.11 25.99
C ASP A 833 -7.39 0.41 27.34
N LEU A 834 -6.66 0.79 28.38
CA LEU A 834 -6.90 0.34 29.76
C LEU A 834 -7.93 1.24 30.46
N ASN A 835 -8.53 2.18 29.73
CA ASN A 835 -9.42 3.22 30.23
C ASN A 835 -8.75 4.20 31.21
N ASN A 836 -7.43 4.30 31.18
CA ASN A 836 -6.74 5.35 31.92
C ASN A 836 -6.99 6.68 31.25
N LYS A 837 -7.42 7.69 32.03
CA LYS A 837 -7.61 9.05 31.53
C LYS A 837 -7.04 10.07 32.49
N LEU A 838 -6.09 10.87 32.04
CA LEU A 838 -5.57 11.96 32.87
C LEU A 838 -5.25 13.20 32.05
N VAL A 839 -5.18 14.33 32.74
CA VAL A 839 -4.87 15.63 32.14
C VAL A 839 -3.72 16.29 32.90
N LEU A 840 -2.66 16.63 32.18
CA LEU A 840 -1.56 17.46 32.66
C LEU A 840 -1.80 18.90 32.23
N THR A 841 -1.67 19.84 33.16
CA THR A 841 -1.71 21.28 32.88
C THR A 841 -0.53 21.95 33.55
N GLN A 842 0.02 23.02 32.95
CA GLN A 842 1.08 23.81 33.59
C GLN A 842 0.62 25.25 33.77
N THR A 843 0.68 25.75 35.01
CA THR A 843 0.38 27.15 35.34
C THR A 843 1.53 27.73 36.14
N ALA A 844 2.12 28.84 35.68
CA ALA A 844 3.21 29.54 36.39
C ALA A 844 4.38 28.62 36.82
N ASN A 845 4.87 27.79 35.89
CA ASN A 845 5.92 26.78 36.09
C ASN A 845 5.56 25.68 37.10
N LYS A 846 4.28 25.41 37.32
CA LYS A 846 3.81 24.31 38.17
C LYS A 846 3.00 23.33 37.33
N ILE A 847 3.43 22.07 37.27
CA ILE A 847 2.67 21.00 36.60
C ILE A 847 1.61 20.47 37.57
N LYS A 848 0.38 20.32 37.08
CA LYS A 848 -0.75 19.71 37.78
C LYS A 848 -1.25 18.51 37.00
N VAL A 849 -1.44 17.38 37.69
CA VAL A 849 -2.03 16.16 37.15
C VAL A 849 -3.47 16.05 37.67
N ASN A 850 -4.41 15.77 36.79
CA ASN A 850 -5.79 15.45 37.13
C ASN A 850 -6.13 14.07 36.59
N PHE A 851 -6.45 13.14 37.49
CA PHE A 851 -6.68 11.73 37.17
C PHE A 851 -8.06 11.42 36.56
N ASN A 852 -8.98 12.38 36.39
CA ASN A 852 -10.25 12.24 35.63
C ASN A 852 -10.81 10.80 35.48
N ASP A 853 -11.22 10.18 36.60
CA ASP A 853 -11.80 8.82 36.66
C ASP A 853 -10.86 7.66 36.26
N ALA A 854 -9.54 7.84 36.31
CA ALA A 854 -8.56 6.78 36.08
C ALA A 854 -8.46 5.82 37.27
N ASP A 855 -8.36 4.51 36.98
CA ASP A 855 -8.04 3.47 37.95
C ASP A 855 -6.55 3.45 38.36
N LEU A 856 -5.76 4.41 37.86
CA LEU A 856 -4.34 4.57 38.20
C LEU A 856 -4.17 5.02 39.65
N LYS A 857 -3.37 4.26 40.40
CA LYS A 857 -2.97 4.62 41.78
C LYS A 857 -1.97 5.76 41.80
N GLU A 858 -1.03 5.74 40.86
CA GLU A 858 0.07 6.68 40.77
C GLU A 858 0.58 6.83 39.34
N VAL A 859 1.22 7.96 39.06
CA VAL A 859 1.98 8.25 37.84
C VAL A 859 3.25 9.01 38.18
N TYR A 860 4.18 9.08 37.22
CA TYR A 860 5.46 9.73 37.41
C TYR A 860 5.64 10.89 36.42
N ILE A 861 6.20 12.01 36.85
CA ILE A 861 6.53 13.14 35.98
C ILE A 861 8.05 13.25 35.88
N LEU A 862 8.56 13.25 34.65
CA LEU A 862 9.97 13.45 34.34
C LEU A 862 10.15 14.85 33.74
N THR A 863 10.97 15.68 34.37
CA THR A 863 11.27 17.04 33.89
C THR A 863 12.68 17.46 34.26
N LYS A 864 13.27 18.37 33.47
CA LYS A 864 14.57 19.00 33.78
C LYS A 864 14.45 20.26 34.65
N GLU A 865 13.24 20.77 34.85
CA GLU A 865 12.97 21.97 35.66
C GLU A 865 12.33 21.59 37.01
N ASP A 866 12.83 22.15 38.11
CA ASP A 866 12.20 22.02 39.45
C ASP A 866 10.90 22.84 39.47
N SER A 867 9.76 22.18 39.22
CA SER A 867 8.54 22.82 38.70
C SER A 867 7.21 22.18 39.15
N PHE A 868 7.12 21.65 40.38
CA PHE A 868 5.90 20.98 40.89
C PHE A 868 5.26 21.63 42.13
N ASP A 869 3.93 21.50 42.31
CA ASP A 869 3.17 22.00 43.48
C ASP A 869 2.31 20.90 44.11
N ASN A 870 2.49 20.68 45.41
CA ASN A 870 1.71 19.86 46.37
C ASN A 870 0.99 18.58 45.86
N ASN A 871 1.72 17.46 45.93
CA ASN A 871 1.39 16.17 46.57
C ASN A 871 2.64 15.29 46.35
N LEU A 872 3.79 15.79 46.81
CA LEU A 872 5.11 15.19 46.61
C LEU A 872 5.33 14.05 47.60
N VAL A 873 5.47 12.81 47.11
CA VAL A 873 5.85 11.65 47.94
C VAL A 873 7.37 11.51 48.01
N SER A 874 8.08 11.66 46.88
CA SER A 874 9.55 11.70 46.83
C SER A 874 10.07 12.34 45.54
N ALA A 875 11.29 12.89 45.59
CA ALA A 875 12.04 13.36 44.42
C ALA A 875 13.36 12.59 44.36
N MET A 876 13.61 11.89 43.25
CA MET A 876 14.89 11.23 42.97
C MET A 876 15.52 11.85 41.73
N LYS A 877 16.86 12.00 41.78
CA LYS A 877 17.66 12.42 40.63
C LYS A 877 18.25 11.16 40.01
N ASN A 878 17.81 10.79 38.81
CA ASN A 878 18.38 9.67 38.07
C ASN A 878 19.70 10.09 37.41
N ASP A 879 20.54 9.13 37.00
CA ASP A 879 21.82 9.30 36.30
C ASP A 879 21.70 10.09 34.98
N SER A 880 20.47 10.34 34.51
CA SER A 880 20.12 11.15 33.34
C SER A 880 19.77 12.63 33.65
N ASP A 881 20.05 13.12 34.86
CA ASP A 881 19.83 14.52 35.30
C ASP A 881 18.35 14.99 35.32
N PHE A 882 17.37 14.08 35.28
CA PHE A 882 15.94 14.41 35.43
C PHE A 882 15.51 14.44 36.90
N PHE A 883 14.56 15.33 37.20
CA PHE A 883 13.73 15.22 38.40
C PHE A 883 12.58 14.25 38.12
N VAL A 884 12.43 13.24 38.97
CA VAL A 884 11.31 12.29 38.94
C VAL A 884 10.35 12.63 40.08
N TYR A 885 9.10 12.96 39.76
CA TYR A 885 8.04 13.23 40.73
C TYR A 885 7.01 12.11 40.70
N GLN A 886 6.82 11.41 41.81
CA GLN A 886 5.73 10.46 41.99
C GLN A 886 4.46 11.21 42.43
N ILE A 887 3.38 11.03 41.67
CA ILE A 887 2.08 11.67 41.90
C ILE A 887 1.03 10.59 42.13
N THR A 888 0.33 10.68 43.26
CA THR A 888 -0.77 9.77 43.62
C THR A 888 -2.13 10.40 43.33
N ASN A 889 -3.16 9.57 43.14
CA ASN A 889 -4.54 10.03 42.97
C ASN A 889 -5.17 10.56 44.29
N GLU A 890 -4.53 10.29 45.44
CA GLU A 890 -4.94 10.78 46.78
C GLU A 890 -4.52 12.23 47.10
#